data_AF-A0A662YEH2-F1
#
_entry.id   AF-A0A662YEH2-F1
#
_cell.length_a   1.000
_cell.length_b   1.000
_cell.length_c   1.000
_cell.angle_alpha   90.00
_cell.angle_beta   90.00
_cell.angle_gamma   90.00
#
_symmetry.space_group_name_H-M   'P 1'
#
loop_
_entity.id
_entity.type
_entity.pdbx_description
1 polymer ?
#
loop_
_entity_poly.entity_id
_entity_poly.type
_entity_poly.pdbx_seq_one_letter_code
_entity_poly.pdbx_strand_id
1 'polypeptide(L)'
;MVNQVVETRRWYQDESDPRFMDLFTTPPPVSRAAPARDLPADPGCPPMRFFKMRKQVKKEYWQFIVLVADEAFADIPDDMLRTEHAKHGWCLRCEEVVKVSKGKHRAGEHMNESHPNELLAFRQQAEARRVQEASQMLTNVYTQHCPIPVFEGPAQSVDQRQADDLLAKWVASSLRPASIVEDPGFLNYVKFVNSVSKEVRIPSRQTVTTRIRSNAAELRASLSLRLAAKSECDYFSASSDIWTSMTAESYMSLTLHYVDENFNMNGWTLEVVSLPGKHDALSIGSALVSIFERWGLNRDKCTRFLRDGASNMKKACDDIGLRNLSCAAHSLHLVVAAALMRKSGESTDVSWMDAASQNEGDIGDEDSDDDDNEIDEAISGEEINAICAEVAAFVQPTTASRAELELVRVTVARFRKLAMYFRRSSKGANRLKILQKDSTRPLKVLADSPTRWGSTLAMLQRLIELRPALDEFFIFLTGREGADEFRDMKNKLDRPTSEEWLVIQCLVELLGPFSAASEELSGDRYPTLVALFPGIRSLRDELKENGIFRSLFAAVQGESFSPRVEATMESVRWSFVHLLEKRFEVLDEELLWISLLDPRFTNTPLLTADETSKASKFFVDAMFSASKVSANFNAEIHTPSPEKKKDGPTPKKVKVSYRRRLYGSRMSIRAEDSLDDDDKLLEECKWEFNKYMRESALVKATTEPLTWWRDNQRSFQHIAPLARKWLGCIATSVPSERAFSTAGNTITKRRSALKASTVRDLIFIAENPTA
;
A
#
# COMPACT_ATOMS: atom_id res chain seq x y z
N MET A 1 13.05 -0.66 31.85
CA MET A 1 14.17 -1.42 32.46
C MET A 1 15.06 -1.90 31.32
N VAL A 2 16.33 -1.49 31.41
CA VAL A 2 17.40 -1.73 30.45
C VAL A 2 17.97 -3.15 30.64
N ASN A 3 18.52 -3.72 29.55
CA ASN A 3 19.37 -4.91 29.42
C ASN A 3 18.70 -6.23 29.04
N GLN A 4 18.92 -6.67 27.78
CA GLN A 4 19.86 -7.76 27.44
C GLN A 4 19.76 -8.11 25.94
N VAL A 5 20.70 -7.59 25.14
CA VAL A 5 21.09 -8.20 23.86
C VAL A 5 22.62 -8.18 23.80
N VAL A 6 23.20 -9.24 24.33
CA VAL A 6 24.57 -9.74 24.09
C VAL A 6 24.29 -11.23 23.91
N GLU A 7 24.47 -11.86 22.75
CA GLU A 7 25.75 -12.28 22.22
C GLU A 7 25.46 -13.06 20.91
N THR A 8 26.15 -12.77 19.81
CA THR A 8 26.57 -13.72 18.76
C THR A 8 27.29 -12.96 17.63
N ARG A 9 28.49 -12.46 17.93
CA ARG A 9 29.52 -12.19 16.92
C ARG A 9 30.75 -13.02 17.27
N ARG A 10 30.97 -14.08 16.50
CA ARG A 10 32.27 -14.72 16.30
C ARG A 10 32.16 -15.44 14.96
N TRP A 11 32.95 -15.00 13.98
CA TRP A 11 33.75 -15.82 13.06
C TRP A 11 34.55 -14.88 12.14
N TYR A 12 35.88 -15.07 12.17
CA TYR A 12 36.96 -14.61 11.28
C TYR A 12 37.46 -13.15 11.30
N GLN A 13 38.48 -12.92 12.14
CA GLN A 13 39.68 -12.16 11.79
C GLN A 13 40.72 -13.15 11.26
N ASP A 14 41.15 -12.99 10.00
CA ASP A 14 42.47 -13.42 9.54
C ASP A 14 42.99 -12.35 8.58
N GLU A 15 43.90 -11.53 9.08
CA GLU A 15 44.55 -10.41 8.41
C GLU A 15 45.76 -10.92 7.62
N SER A 16 45.55 -11.56 6.46
CA SER A 16 46.64 -11.85 5.51
C SER A 16 46.18 -12.23 4.09
N ASP A 17 45.10 -11.66 3.55
CA ASP A 17 44.70 -11.87 2.16
C ASP A 17 44.88 -10.58 1.31
N PRO A 18 45.82 -10.53 0.34
CA PRO A 18 46.11 -9.35 -0.47
C PRO A 18 45.07 -9.04 -1.57
N ARG A 19 43.82 -9.52 -1.45
CA ARG A 19 42.77 -9.37 -2.47
C ARG A 19 41.81 -8.18 -2.28
N PHE A 20 42.19 -7.15 -1.54
CA PHE A 20 41.29 -6.02 -1.22
C PHE A 20 41.79 -4.64 -1.67
N MET A 21 42.67 -4.58 -2.69
CA MET A 21 43.19 -3.33 -3.26
C MET A 21 43.11 -3.29 -4.80
N ASP A 22 41.98 -3.70 -5.40
CA ASP A 22 41.84 -3.66 -6.87
C ASP A 22 40.40 -3.50 -7.40
N LEU A 23 39.56 -2.70 -6.73
CA LEU A 23 38.15 -2.52 -7.13
C LEU A 23 37.77 -1.13 -7.66
N PHE A 24 38.73 -0.23 -7.90
CA PHE A 24 38.43 1.10 -8.47
C PHE A 24 39.43 1.57 -9.52
N THR A 25 39.86 0.72 -10.46
CA THR A 25 40.36 1.18 -11.77
C THR A 25 40.45 0.02 -12.76
N THR A 26 39.34 -0.46 -13.31
CA THR A 26 39.35 -1.06 -14.65
C THR A 26 37.93 -1.09 -15.23
N PRO A 27 37.69 -0.57 -16.45
CA PRO A 27 36.45 -0.81 -17.17
C PRO A 27 36.32 -2.31 -17.52
N PRO A 28 35.10 -2.85 -17.69
CA PRO A 28 34.90 -4.27 -17.92
C PRO A 28 35.62 -4.74 -19.19
N PRO A 29 36.07 -6.00 -19.26
CA PRO A 29 36.74 -6.51 -20.44
C PRO A 29 35.74 -6.48 -21.60
N VAL A 30 36.00 -5.59 -22.55
CA VAL A 30 35.45 -5.70 -23.90
C VAL A 30 35.80 -7.09 -24.37
N SER A 31 34.78 -7.91 -24.68
CA SER A 31 35.01 -9.28 -25.16
C SER A 31 36.00 -9.18 -26.31
N ARG A 32 37.19 -9.75 -26.12
CA ARG A 32 38.19 -9.91 -27.16
C ARG A 32 37.47 -10.48 -28.37
N ALA A 33 37.51 -9.74 -29.48
CA ALA A 33 37.11 -10.24 -30.76
C ALA A 33 37.73 -11.63 -30.94
N ALA A 34 36.93 -12.59 -31.42
CA ALA A 34 37.43 -13.88 -31.84
C ALA A 34 38.68 -13.68 -32.73
N PRO A 35 39.74 -14.49 -32.60
CA PRO A 35 40.87 -14.40 -33.50
C PRO A 35 40.33 -14.50 -34.93
N ALA A 36 40.69 -13.51 -35.75
CA ALA A 36 40.36 -13.51 -37.17
C ALA A 36 40.73 -14.88 -37.73
N ARG A 37 39.75 -15.59 -38.28
CA ARG A 37 40.06 -16.75 -39.12
C ARG A 37 40.84 -16.20 -40.30
N ASP A 38 42.10 -16.62 -40.43
CA ASP A 38 42.89 -16.41 -41.63
C ASP A 38 42.13 -17.01 -42.81
N LEU A 39 41.44 -16.15 -43.57
CA LEU A 39 40.91 -16.49 -44.88
C LEU A 39 42.10 -16.55 -45.84
N PRO A 40 42.21 -17.57 -46.70
CA PRO A 40 43.28 -17.65 -47.67
C PRO A 40 43.23 -16.43 -48.59
N ALA A 41 44.32 -15.66 -48.59
CA ALA A 41 44.48 -14.48 -49.43
C ALA A 41 44.52 -14.90 -50.91
N ASP A 42 43.49 -14.51 -51.66
CA ASP A 42 43.53 -14.47 -53.12
C ASP A 42 44.40 -13.26 -53.53
N PRO A 43 45.52 -13.46 -54.24
CA PRO A 43 46.44 -12.38 -54.60
C PRO A 43 45.85 -11.52 -55.72
N GLY A 44 44.91 -10.65 -55.35
CA GLY A 44 44.28 -9.71 -56.27
C GLY A 44 43.17 -8.83 -55.67
N CYS A 45 42.71 -9.09 -54.43
CA CYS A 45 41.58 -8.36 -53.84
C CYS A 45 42.04 -7.59 -52.57
N PRO A 46 41.85 -6.26 -52.48
CA PRO A 46 42.21 -5.50 -51.29
C PRO A 46 41.37 -5.95 -50.07
N PRO A 47 41.96 -5.97 -48.84
CA PRO A 47 41.25 -6.40 -47.65
C PRO A 47 40.05 -5.49 -47.36
N MET A 48 38.87 -6.08 -47.13
CA MET A 48 37.65 -5.33 -46.81
C MET A 48 37.83 -4.50 -45.52
N ARG A 49 37.69 -3.19 -45.63
CA ARG A 49 37.74 -2.26 -44.49
C ARG A 49 36.36 -2.16 -43.84
N PHE A 50 36.25 -2.69 -42.62
CA PHE A 50 35.02 -2.65 -41.82
C PHE A 50 35.01 -1.47 -40.85
N PHE A 51 33.88 -0.79 -40.72
CA PHE A 51 33.70 0.27 -39.71
C PHE A 51 32.28 0.26 -39.11
N LYS A 52 32.14 0.91 -37.95
CA LYS A 52 30.85 1.04 -37.23
C LYS A 52 30.23 2.42 -37.44
N MET A 53 28.92 2.46 -37.51
CA MET A 53 28.16 3.71 -37.56
C MET A 53 28.29 4.49 -36.23
N ARG A 54 28.73 5.75 -36.27
CA ARG A 54 28.97 6.59 -35.07
C ARG A 54 27.72 6.92 -34.23
N LYS A 55 26.53 6.95 -34.83
CA LYS A 55 25.24 7.22 -34.14
C LYS A 55 24.17 6.25 -34.63
N GLN A 56 24.13 5.07 -34.01
CA GLN A 56 23.15 4.04 -34.34
C GLN A 56 21.79 4.37 -33.71
N VAL A 57 20.82 4.72 -34.56
CA VAL A 57 19.40 4.70 -34.19
C VAL A 57 18.93 3.25 -34.29
N LYS A 58 18.27 2.74 -33.24
CA LYS A 58 17.87 1.32 -33.10
C LYS A 58 19.07 0.35 -33.10
N LYS A 59 19.84 0.37 -32.00
CA LYS A 59 21.07 -0.43 -31.80
C LYS A 59 20.83 -1.94 -31.99
N GLU A 60 19.61 -2.40 -31.73
CA GLU A 60 19.17 -3.78 -31.92
C GLU A 60 19.37 -4.27 -33.37
N TYR A 61 19.35 -3.37 -34.37
CA TYR A 61 19.53 -3.75 -35.76
C TYR A 61 20.98 -3.81 -36.22
N TRP A 62 21.91 -3.29 -35.44
CA TRP A 62 23.32 -3.14 -35.84
C TRP A 62 24.26 -3.98 -34.99
N GLN A 63 23.72 -4.99 -34.30
CA GLN A 63 24.45 -5.76 -33.30
C GLN A 63 25.62 -6.55 -33.91
N PHE A 64 25.40 -7.10 -35.11
CA PHE A 64 26.41 -7.85 -35.87
C PHE A 64 26.55 -7.36 -37.32
N ILE A 65 25.84 -6.29 -37.70
CA ILE A 65 25.97 -5.66 -39.01
C ILE A 65 27.04 -4.56 -38.92
N VAL A 66 28.13 -4.75 -39.66
CA VAL A 66 29.21 -3.77 -39.83
C VAL A 66 29.15 -3.14 -41.22
N LEU A 67 29.66 -1.93 -41.39
CA LEU A 67 29.70 -1.28 -42.71
C LEU A 67 31.01 -1.60 -43.40
N VAL A 68 30.95 -1.85 -44.71
CA VAL A 68 32.12 -2.03 -45.57
C VAL A 68 32.39 -0.71 -46.28
N ALA A 69 33.60 -0.18 -46.14
CA ALA A 69 34.01 1.06 -46.81
C ALA A 69 34.06 0.86 -48.33
N ASP A 70 33.57 1.84 -49.07
CA ASP A 70 33.71 1.88 -50.52
C ASP A 70 35.18 2.19 -50.89
N GLU A 71 35.69 1.50 -51.90
CA GLU A 71 37.05 1.70 -52.41
C GLU A 71 37.24 3.13 -52.94
N ALA A 72 36.17 3.78 -53.38
CA ALA A 72 36.19 5.19 -53.79
C ALA A 72 36.58 6.17 -52.66
N PHE A 73 36.57 5.72 -51.39
CA PHE A 73 36.93 6.52 -50.22
C PHE A 73 38.12 5.94 -49.46
N ALA A 74 39.01 5.21 -50.14
CA ALA A 74 40.17 4.57 -49.52
C ALA A 74 41.10 5.56 -48.79
N ASP A 75 41.20 6.80 -49.25
CA ASP A 75 42.08 7.83 -48.66
C ASP A 75 41.55 8.43 -47.34
N ILE A 76 40.30 8.12 -46.96
CA ILE A 76 39.70 8.64 -45.73
C ILE A 76 40.12 7.78 -44.53
N PRO A 77 40.68 8.38 -43.45
CA PRO A 77 40.99 7.67 -42.20
C PRO A 77 39.75 7.03 -41.55
N ASP A 78 39.94 5.91 -40.86
CA ASP A 78 38.84 5.11 -40.27
C ASP A 78 37.95 5.90 -39.29
N ASP A 79 38.52 6.87 -38.58
CA ASP A 79 37.80 7.74 -37.65
C ASP A 79 36.95 8.82 -38.35
N MET A 80 37.17 9.05 -39.64
CA MET A 80 36.40 10.00 -40.46
C MET A 80 35.36 9.31 -41.35
N LEU A 81 35.29 7.96 -41.32
CA LEU A 81 34.29 7.21 -42.04
C LEU A 81 32.87 7.45 -41.49
N ARG A 82 31.95 7.74 -42.41
CA ARG A 82 30.52 7.97 -42.16
C ARG A 82 29.71 6.99 -42.99
N THR A 83 28.42 6.86 -42.70
CA THR A 83 27.51 5.95 -43.41
C THR A 83 27.50 6.18 -44.93
N GLU A 84 27.81 7.39 -45.37
CA GLU A 84 27.90 7.74 -46.79
C GLU A 84 29.13 7.17 -47.51
N HIS A 85 30.15 6.75 -46.76
CA HIS A 85 31.33 6.09 -47.30
C HIS A 85 31.18 4.56 -47.33
N ALA A 86 30.00 4.03 -47.00
CA ALA A 86 29.73 2.59 -46.99
C ALA A 86 29.23 2.10 -48.36
N LYS A 87 29.87 1.04 -48.89
CA LYS A 87 29.42 0.30 -50.08
C LYS A 87 28.18 -0.54 -49.77
N HIS A 88 28.18 -1.20 -48.62
CA HIS A 88 27.07 -1.99 -48.06
C HIS A 88 27.32 -2.28 -46.58
N GLY A 89 26.33 -2.87 -45.91
CA GLY A 89 26.48 -3.52 -44.62
C GLY A 89 26.82 -5.01 -44.80
N TRP A 90 27.52 -5.58 -43.84
CA TRP A 90 27.92 -6.98 -43.80
C TRP A 90 27.51 -7.58 -42.46
N CYS A 91 26.75 -8.67 -42.47
CA CYS A 91 26.34 -9.35 -41.25
C CYS A 91 27.39 -10.39 -40.82
N LEU A 92 27.96 -10.21 -39.63
CA LEU A 92 28.96 -11.12 -39.05
C LEU A 92 28.39 -12.45 -38.55
N ARG A 93 27.06 -12.66 -38.60
CA ARG A 93 26.40 -13.90 -38.14
C ARG A 93 26.05 -14.84 -39.28
N CYS A 94 25.46 -14.32 -40.35
CA CYS A 94 25.05 -15.09 -41.51
C CYS A 94 25.93 -14.86 -42.75
N GLU A 95 26.91 -13.95 -42.66
CA GLU A 95 27.85 -13.62 -43.74
C GLU A 95 27.15 -13.10 -45.01
N GLU A 96 25.99 -12.44 -44.85
CA GLU A 96 25.24 -11.85 -45.96
C GLU A 96 25.43 -10.33 -46.08
N VAL A 97 25.30 -9.85 -47.32
CA VAL A 97 25.35 -8.43 -47.69
C VAL A 97 24.01 -7.76 -47.39
N VAL A 98 24.04 -6.74 -46.54
CA VAL A 98 22.89 -5.92 -46.16
C VAL A 98 22.94 -4.60 -46.92
N LYS A 99 21.89 -4.28 -47.68
CA LYS A 99 21.84 -2.99 -48.41
C LYS A 99 21.75 -1.81 -47.43
N VAL A 100 22.71 -0.89 -47.55
CA VAL A 100 22.77 0.37 -46.82
C VAL A 100 22.97 1.50 -47.83
N SER A 101 22.08 2.50 -47.82
CA SER A 101 22.14 3.67 -48.70
C SER A 101 21.79 4.94 -47.91
N LYS A 102 22.12 6.14 -48.43
CA LYS A 102 21.86 7.42 -47.76
C LYS A 102 20.40 7.52 -47.27
N GLY A 103 20.20 7.44 -45.96
CA GLY A 103 18.90 7.55 -45.29
C GLY A 103 17.99 6.30 -45.35
N LYS A 104 18.35 5.25 -46.09
CA LYS A 104 17.58 3.99 -46.19
C LYS A 104 18.48 2.78 -46.02
N HIS A 105 18.25 2.00 -44.98
CA HIS A 105 18.97 0.75 -44.70
C HIS A 105 18.00 -0.40 -44.46
N ARG A 106 18.34 -1.59 -44.95
CA ARG A 106 17.56 -2.82 -44.71
C ARG A 106 18.05 -3.63 -43.52
N ALA A 107 18.82 -3.02 -42.62
CA ALA A 107 19.29 -3.65 -41.39
C ALA A 107 18.14 -4.21 -40.54
N GLY A 108 17.04 -3.46 -40.41
CA GLY A 108 15.86 -3.93 -39.68
C GLY A 108 15.12 -5.09 -40.35
N GLU A 109 14.96 -5.05 -41.69
CA GLU A 109 14.40 -6.16 -42.47
C GLU A 109 15.25 -7.42 -42.30
N HIS A 110 16.56 -7.31 -42.55
CA HIS A 110 17.49 -8.42 -42.40
C HIS A 110 17.49 -9.03 -40.99
N MET A 111 17.46 -8.20 -39.95
CA MET A 111 17.43 -8.68 -38.57
C MET A 111 16.11 -9.37 -38.21
N ASN A 112 14.99 -8.89 -38.75
CA ASN A 112 13.70 -9.54 -38.55
C ASN A 112 13.58 -10.87 -39.33
N GLU A 113 14.16 -10.96 -40.52
CA GLU A 113 14.07 -12.14 -41.39
C GLU A 113 15.11 -13.22 -41.04
N SER A 114 16.37 -12.82 -40.83
CA SER A 114 17.50 -13.74 -40.66
C SER A 114 17.88 -13.98 -39.19
N HIS A 115 17.54 -13.06 -38.27
CA HIS A 115 17.97 -13.09 -36.87
C HIS A 115 16.88 -12.77 -35.81
N PRO A 116 15.63 -13.28 -35.94
CA PRO A 116 14.52 -12.88 -35.06
C PRO A 116 14.73 -13.26 -33.59
N ASN A 117 15.30 -14.45 -33.32
CA ASN A 117 15.55 -14.92 -31.96
C ASN A 117 16.60 -14.06 -31.23
N GLU A 118 17.60 -13.57 -31.96
CA GLU A 118 18.65 -12.73 -31.40
C GLU A 118 18.13 -11.32 -31.11
N LEU A 119 17.25 -10.81 -31.99
CA LEU A 119 16.54 -9.55 -31.79
C LEU A 119 15.62 -9.61 -30.56
N LEU A 120 14.90 -10.72 -30.37
CA LEU A 120 14.06 -10.96 -29.20
C LEU A 120 14.89 -11.02 -27.91
N ALA A 121 15.99 -11.79 -27.91
CA ALA A 121 16.90 -11.88 -26.78
C ALA A 121 17.53 -10.52 -26.42
N PHE A 122 17.89 -9.70 -27.42
CA PHE A 122 18.39 -8.36 -27.19
C PHE A 122 17.33 -7.45 -26.56
N ARG A 123 16.08 -7.50 -27.03
CA ARG A 123 14.97 -6.76 -26.44
C ARG A 123 14.72 -7.18 -24.99
N GLN A 124 14.71 -8.47 -24.71
CA GLN A 124 14.54 -9.00 -23.35
C GLN A 124 15.69 -8.58 -22.42
N GLN A 125 16.94 -8.63 -22.89
CA GLN A 125 18.09 -8.16 -22.09
C GLN A 125 18.12 -6.64 -21.90
N ALA A 126 17.68 -5.87 -22.89
CA ALA A 126 17.58 -4.41 -22.79
C ALA A 126 16.47 -4.01 -21.81
N GLU A 127 15.35 -4.73 -21.82
CA GLU A 127 14.26 -4.56 -20.86
C GLU A 127 14.71 -4.93 -19.44
N ALA A 128 15.34 -6.10 -19.27
CA ALA A 128 15.88 -6.51 -17.96
C ALA A 128 16.92 -5.53 -17.42
N ARG A 129 17.80 -4.98 -18.28
CA ARG A 129 18.75 -3.92 -17.89
C ARG A 129 18.04 -2.63 -17.50
N ARG A 130 17.01 -2.21 -18.25
CA ARG A 130 16.23 -1.02 -17.91
C ARG A 130 15.49 -1.17 -16.58
N VAL A 131 14.88 -2.32 -16.33
CA VAL A 131 14.21 -2.62 -15.05
C VAL A 131 15.23 -2.66 -13.91
N GLN A 132 16.40 -3.26 -14.12
CA GLN A 132 17.50 -3.28 -13.15
C GLN A 132 18.07 -1.88 -12.88
N GLU A 133 18.25 -1.06 -13.92
CA GLU A 133 18.68 0.35 -13.82
C GLU A 133 17.63 1.19 -13.10
N ALA A 134 16.33 1.01 -13.37
CA ALA A 134 15.24 1.68 -12.67
C ALA A 134 15.17 1.28 -11.18
N SER A 135 15.33 -0.01 -10.88
CA SER A 135 15.44 -0.54 -9.52
C SER A 135 16.63 0.09 -8.79
N GLN A 136 17.81 0.14 -9.43
CA GLN A 136 19.01 0.80 -8.88
C GLN A 136 18.86 2.32 -8.77
N MET A 137 18.09 2.98 -9.64
CA MET A 137 17.80 4.42 -9.55
C MET A 137 16.87 4.75 -8.37
N LEU A 138 15.85 3.94 -8.10
CA LEU A 138 15.06 4.03 -6.88
C LEU A 138 15.95 3.91 -5.63
N THR A 139 16.91 2.98 -5.66
CA THR A 139 17.89 2.84 -4.58
C THR A 139 18.88 4.02 -4.49
N ASN A 140 19.22 4.66 -5.61
CA ASN A 140 20.24 5.71 -5.64
C ASN A 140 19.73 7.13 -5.36
N VAL A 141 18.48 7.46 -5.70
CA VAL A 141 17.95 8.83 -5.52
C VAL A 141 17.60 9.12 -4.06
N TYR A 142 17.28 8.08 -3.27
CA TYR A 142 16.81 8.25 -1.89
C TYR A 142 17.48 7.31 -0.86
N THR A 143 18.13 6.22 -1.28
CA THR A 143 18.77 5.22 -0.38
C THR A 143 20.30 5.30 -0.40
N GLN A 144 20.89 6.24 -1.14
CA GLN A 144 22.32 6.55 -1.03
C GLN A 144 22.61 6.97 0.41
N HIS A 145 23.04 5.99 1.21
CA HIS A 145 23.77 6.26 2.42
C HIS A 145 25.01 7.02 1.98
N CYS A 146 25.06 8.31 2.32
CA CYS A 146 26.32 9.03 2.21
C CYS A 146 27.38 8.20 2.94
N PRO A 147 28.56 7.98 2.33
CA PRO A 147 29.66 7.35 3.03
C PRO A 147 29.81 8.05 4.37
N ILE A 148 29.69 7.30 5.48
CA ILE A 148 29.78 7.86 6.82
C ILE A 148 31.16 8.52 6.90
N PRO A 149 31.23 9.85 7.04
CA PRO A 149 32.51 10.52 7.16
C PRO A 149 33.20 9.98 8.42
N VAL A 150 34.42 9.50 8.27
CA VAL A 150 35.30 9.21 9.40
C VAL A 150 35.83 10.56 9.85
N PHE A 151 35.15 11.18 10.82
CA PHE A 151 35.61 12.41 11.44
C PHE A 151 36.86 12.11 12.28
N GLU A 152 37.82 13.04 12.33
CA GLU A 152 39.03 12.97 13.16
C GLU A 152 38.73 13.21 14.67
N GLY A 153 37.63 12.65 15.17
CA GLY A 153 37.13 12.82 16.53
C GLY A 153 35.91 13.76 16.65
N PRO A 154 35.32 13.88 17.86
CA PRO A 154 34.21 14.78 18.12
C PRO A 154 34.64 16.25 18.00
N ALA A 155 33.68 17.13 17.67
CA ALA A 155 33.90 18.57 17.67
C ALA A 155 34.39 19.06 19.04
N GLN A 156 35.16 20.15 19.06
CA GLN A 156 35.53 20.79 20.33
C GLN A 156 34.28 21.24 21.08
N SER A 157 34.31 21.21 22.41
CA SER A 157 33.14 21.53 23.25
C SER A 157 32.58 22.94 23.00
N VAL A 158 33.43 23.89 22.60
CA VAL A 158 33.03 25.25 22.25
C VAL A 158 32.23 25.29 20.94
N ASP A 159 32.70 24.59 19.90
CA ASP A 159 32.04 24.53 18.61
C ASP A 159 30.70 23.81 18.70
N GLN A 160 30.65 22.71 19.46
CA GLN A 160 29.41 21.97 19.72
C GLN A 160 28.38 22.88 20.40
N ARG A 161 28.78 23.58 21.46
CA ARG A 161 27.88 24.51 22.17
C ARG A 161 27.38 25.63 21.27
N GLN A 162 28.23 26.16 20.39
CA GLN A 162 27.82 27.19 19.44
C GLN A 162 26.81 26.65 18.41
N ALA A 163 27.00 25.42 17.92
CA ALA A 163 26.05 24.77 17.03
C ALA A 163 24.70 24.54 17.72
N ASP A 164 24.72 24.06 18.97
CA ASP A 164 23.52 23.83 19.79
C ASP A 164 22.75 25.14 20.00
N ASP A 165 23.44 26.23 20.36
CA ASP A 165 22.84 27.55 20.56
C ASP A 165 22.22 28.11 19.28
N LEU A 166 22.87 27.92 18.11
CA LEU A 166 22.34 28.34 16.82
C LEU A 166 21.10 27.54 16.40
N LEU A 167 21.13 26.22 16.63
CA LEU A 167 20.00 25.34 16.37
C LEU A 167 18.81 25.71 17.27
N ALA A 168 19.03 25.89 18.57
CA ALA A 168 17.99 26.32 19.51
C ALA A 168 17.39 27.69 19.12
N LYS A 169 18.23 28.66 18.74
CA LYS A 169 17.77 29.96 18.24
C LYS A 169 16.94 29.83 16.98
N TRP A 170 17.33 29.00 16.01
CA TRP A 170 16.56 28.80 14.78
C TRP A 170 15.20 28.14 15.08
N VAL A 171 15.20 27.06 15.87
CA VAL A 171 13.98 26.35 16.28
C VAL A 171 13.00 27.30 16.96
N ALA A 172 13.47 28.07 17.96
CA ALA A 172 12.63 29.01 18.70
C ALA A 172 12.17 30.19 17.82
N SER A 173 13.07 30.84 17.08
CA SER A 173 12.73 32.02 16.26
C SER A 173 11.84 31.69 15.06
N SER A 174 11.88 30.45 14.57
CA SER A 174 11.09 30.00 13.42
C SER A 174 9.87 29.16 13.81
N LEU A 175 9.61 29.00 15.11
CA LEU A 175 8.51 28.19 15.66
C LEU A 175 8.48 26.78 15.04
N ARG A 176 9.63 26.10 15.05
CA ARG A 176 9.74 24.69 14.64
C ARG A 176 9.58 23.79 15.87
N PRO A 177 9.00 22.59 15.72
CA PRO A 177 8.98 21.63 16.83
C PRO A 177 10.42 21.19 17.14
N ALA A 178 10.75 21.03 18.42
CA ALA A 178 12.08 20.59 18.83
C ALA A 178 12.43 19.19 18.26
N SER A 179 11.42 18.34 18.03
CA SER A 179 11.55 17.02 17.40
C SER A 179 12.06 17.06 15.95
N ILE A 180 12.18 18.23 15.30
CA ILE A 180 12.79 18.36 13.97
C ILE A 180 14.22 17.80 13.91
N VAL A 181 14.94 17.78 15.03
CA VAL A 181 16.29 17.22 15.12
C VAL A 181 16.30 15.69 15.03
N GLU A 182 15.15 15.05 15.19
CA GLU A 182 14.94 13.61 15.08
C GLU A 182 14.47 13.22 13.66
N ASP A 183 14.11 14.19 12.81
CA ASP A 183 13.65 13.93 11.44
C ASP A 183 14.77 13.28 10.60
N PRO A 184 14.53 12.08 10.03
CA PRO A 184 15.56 11.38 9.26
C PRO A 184 16.07 12.17 8.05
N GLY A 185 15.20 12.95 7.39
CA GLY A 185 15.57 13.77 6.23
C GLY A 185 16.49 14.93 6.62
N PHE A 186 16.17 15.63 7.70
CA PHE A 186 17.01 16.67 8.28
C PHE A 186 18.38 16.12 8.72
N LEU A 187 18.39 14.99 9.43
CA LEU A 187 19.62 14.32 9.86
C LEU A 187 20.51 13.92 8.67
N ASN A 188 19.92 13.38 7.60
CA ASN A 188 20.67 13.02 6.38
C ASN A 188 21.25 14.25 5.67
N TYR A 189 20.49 15.34 5.59
CA TYR A 189 20.99 16.61 5.04
C TYR A 189 22.16 17.17 5.85
N VAL A 190 22.05 17.22 7.19
CA VAL A 190 23.12 17.68 8.08
C VAL A 190 24.37 16.81 7.97
N LYS A 191 24.20 15.48 7.97
CA LYS A 191 25.31 14.52 7.76
C LYS A 191 26.02 14.77 6.43
N PHE A 192 25.28 14.99 5.35
CA PHE A 192 25.86 15.29 4.05
C PHE A 192 26.62 16.62 4.08
N VAL A 193 26.03 17.70 4.60
CA VAL A 193 26.71 19.01 4.70
C VAL A 193 28.01 18.89 5.47
N ASN A 194 28.02 18.16 6.60
CA ASN A 194 29.23 17.92 7.40
C ASN A 194 30.26 17.01 6.72
N SER A 195 29.87 16.22 5.71
CA SER A 195 30.78 15.36 4.94
C SER A 195 31.60 16.14 3.89
N VAL A 196 31.13 17.33 3.50
CA VAL A 196 31.74 18.10 2.41
C VAL A 196 32.78 19.06 3.00
N SER A 197 34.04 18.93 2.57
CA SER A 197 35.14 19.79 3.04
C SER A 197 35.10 21.23 2.48
N LYS A 198 34.14 21.51 1.59
CA LYS A 198 33.92 22.82 0.95
C LYS A 198 32.59 23.41 1.41
N GLU A 199 32.49 24.74 1.39
CA GLU A 199 31.26 25.45 1.73
C GLU A 199 30.08 25.00 0.85
N VAL A 200 29.01 24.51 1.49
CA VAL A 200 27.75 24.18 0.83
C VAL A 200 26.83 25.40 0.87
N ARG A 201 26.53 25.98 -0.28
CA ARG A 201 25.60 27.13 -0.38
C ARG A 201 24.16 26.70 -0.14
N ILE A 202 23.46 27.43 0.73
CA ILE A 202 22.04 27.20 0.99
C ILE A 202 21.20 27.63 -0.23
N PRO A 203 20.35 26.74 -0.79
CA PRO A 203 19.54 27.05 -1.97
C PRO A 203 18.38 28.00 -1.67
N SER A 204 17.93 28.73 -2.69
CA SER A 204 16.72 29.58 -2.58
C SER A 204 15.44 28.75 -2.49
N ARG A 205 14.33 29.36 -2.01
CA ARG A 205 12.98 28.74 -2.02
C ARG A 205 12.62 28.18 -3.41
N GLN A 206 12.89 28.94 -4.46
CA GLN A 206 12.57 28.54 -5.83
C GLN A 206 13.39 27.31 -6.25
N THR A 207 14.66 27.29 -5.90
CA THR A 207 15.55 26.15 -6.16
C THR A 207 15.05 24.89 -5.46
N VAL A 208 14.65 24.98 -4.19
CA VAL A 208 14.10 23.85 -3.43
C VAL A 208 12.80 23.35 -4.07
N THR A 209 11.86 24.25 -4.42
CA THR A 209 10.61 23.86 -5.09
C THR A 209 10.88 23.17 -6.43
N THR A 210 11.84 23.65 -7.23
CA THR A 210 12.22 23.00 -8.49
C THR A 210 12.81 21.62 -8.25
N ARG A 211 13.67 21.45 -7.23
CA ARG A 211 14.24 20.15 -6.87
C ARG A 211 13.17 19.16 -6.42
N ILE A 212 12.18 19.58 -5.63
CA ILE A 212 11.03 18.74 -5.25
C ILE A 212 10.30 18.21 -6.49
N ARG A 213 10.03 19.07 -7.48
CA ARG A 213 9.38 18.64 -8.74
C ARG A 213 10.23 17.65 -9.52
N SER A 214 11.55 17.87 -9.61
CA SER A 214 12.48 16.95 -10.26
C SER A 214 12.48 15.59 -9.56
N ASN A 215 12.62 15.59 -8.23
CA ASN A 215 12.61 14.37 -7.41
C ASN A 215 11.30 13.59 -7.57
N ALA A 216 10.15 14.28 -7.58
CA ALA A 216 8.85 13.65 -7.83
C ALA A 216 8.76 13.08 -9.25
N ALA A 217 9.26 13.79 -10.27
CA ALA A 217 9.25 13.32 -11.66
C ALA A 217 10.15 12.08 -11.85
N GLU A 218 11.34 12.08 -11.25
CA GLU A 218 12.27 10.95 -11.25
C GLU A 218 11.65 9.73 -10.57
N LEU A 219 11.02 9.92 -9.40
CA LEU A 219 10.34 8.85 -8.68
C LEU A 219 9.15 8.29 -9.47
N ARG A 220 8.32 9.14 -10.10
CA ARG A 220 7.22 8.68 -10.97
C ARG A 220 7.73 7.87 -12.16
N ALA A 221 8.77 8.35 -12.84
CA ALA A 221 9.35 7.65 -13.98
C ALA A 221 9.90 6.27 -13.59
N SER A 222 10.60 6.20 -12.44
CA SER A 222 11.13 4.94 -11.93
C SER A 222 10.03 3.95 -11.54
N LEU A 223 9.02 4.41 -10.79
CA LEU A 223 7.89 3.57 -10.42
C LEU A 223 7.07 3.12 -11.63
N SER A 224 6.85 3.98 -12.62
CA SER A 224 6.16 3.60 -13.86
C SER A 224 6.88 2.48 -14.60
N LEU A 225 8.23 2.53 -14.66
CA LEU A 225 9.03 1.44 -15.25
C LEU A 225 8.91 0.15 -14.44
N ARG A 226 8.91 0.24 -13.10
CA ARG A 226 8.74 -0.92 -12.22
C ARG A 226 7.37 -1.58 -12.41
N LEU A 227 6.30 -0.79 -12.43
CA LEU A 227 4.93 -1.28 -12.61
C LEU A 227 4.69 -1.88 -14.01
N ALA A 228 5.43 -1.44 -15.03
CA ALA A 228 5.35 -2.01 -16.37
C ALA A 228 6.02 -3.40 -16.47
N ALA A 229 6.97 -3.72 -15.58
CA ALA A 229 7.67 -4.99 -15.60
C ALA A 229 6.77 -6.11 -15.04
N LYS A 230 6.46 -7.11 -15.88
CA LYS A 230 5.61 -8.25 -15.48
C LYS A 230 6.16 -9.02 -14.26
N SER A 231 7.48 -9.12 -14.14
CA SER A 231 8.13 -9.79 -13.00
C SER A 231 7.96 -9.04 -11.67
N GLU A 232 7.66 -7.74 -11.74
CA GLU A 232 7.38 -6.90 -10.58
C GLU A 232 5.88 -6.86 -10.33
N CYS A 233 5.08 -6.48 -11.32
CA CYS A 233 3.65 -6.27 -11.19
C CYS A 233 2.88 -6.95 -12.34
N ASP A 234 2.46 -8.20 -12.15
CA ASP A 234 1.58 -8.87 -13.12
C ASP A 234 0.11 -8.48 -12.94
N TYR A 235 -0.34 -8.42 -11.68
CA TYR A 235 -1.67 -8.02 -11.26
C TYR A 235 -1.56 -7.05 -10.09
N PHE A 236 -2.55 -6.18 -9.96
CA PHE A 236 -2.60 -5.24 -8.84
C PHE A 236 -4.03 -5.06 -8.34
N SER A 237 -4.14 -4.60 -7.11
CA SER A 237 -5.34 -3.98 -6.56
C SER A 237 -5.09 -2.50 -6.44
N ALA A 238 -6.15 -1.70 -6.55
CA ALA A 238 -6.06 -0.27 -6.36
C ALA A 238 -7.22 0.21 -5.49
N SER A 239 -7.01 1.30 -4.76
CA SER A 239 -8.05 2.02 -4.05
C SER A 239 -8.05 3.47 -4.50
N SER A 240 -9.22 4.08 -4.47
CA SER A 240 -9.38 5.50 -4.69
C SER A 240 -10.46 6.03 -3.77
N ASP A 241 -10.24 7.25 -3.32
CA ASP A 241 -11.19 8.00 -2.53
C ASP A 241 -11.16 9.46 -2.98
N ILE A 242 -12.16 10.25 -2.57
CA ILE A 242 -12.28 11.67 -2.90
C ILE A 242 -12.36 12.46 -1.60
N TRP A 243 -11.42 13.37 -1.42
CA TRP A 243 -11.37 14.26 -0.26
C TRP A 243 -11.58 15.70 -0.68
N THR A 244 -12.32 16.45 0.13
CA THR A 244 -12.46 17.90 -0.02
C THR A 244 -11.67 18.60 1.06
N SER A 245 -10.68 19.38 0.63
CA SER A 245 -9.81 20.15 1.51
C SER A 245 -10.54 21.24 2.28
N MET A 246 -9.89 21.74 3.34
CA MET A 246 -10.36 22.91 4.10
C MET A 246 -10.50 24.18 3.25
N THR A 247 -9.84 24.25 2.09
CA THR A 247 -9.98 25.35 1.13
C THR A 247 -11.10 25.10 0.11
N ALA A 248 -11.95 24.09 0.34
CA ALA A 248 -13.04 23.65 -0.54
C ALA A 248 -12.57 23.20 -1.93
N GLU A 249 -11.32 22.76 -2.05
CA GLU A 249 -10.80 22.10 -3.25
C GLU A 249 -10.87 20.59 -3.09
N SER A 250 -11.37 19.88 -4.09
CA SER A 250 -11.47 18.42 -4.06
C SER A 250 -10.30 17.75 -4.76
N TYR A 251 -9.87 16.63 -4.19
CA TYR A 251 -8.78 15.80 -4.67
C TYR A 251 -9.21 14.34 -4.71
N MET A 252 -8.72 13.61 -5.71
CA MET A 252 -8.88 12.16 -5.83
C MET A 252 -7.50 11.51 -5.68
N SER A 253 -7.41 10.50 -4.82
CA SER A 253 -6.21 9.69 -4.68
C SER A 253 -6.28 8.44 -5.55
N LEU A 254 -5.13 7.87 -5.90
CA LEU A 254 -5.03 6.49 -6.37
C LEU A 254 -3.86 5.81 -5.67
N THR A 255 -4.15 4.77 -4.90
CA THR A 255 -3.14 3.94 -4.22
C THR A 255 -3.23 2.50 -4.72
N LEU A 256 -2.10 1.91 -5.10
CA LEU A 256 -2.01 0.57 -5.68
C LEU A 256 -1.24 -0.37 -4.76
N HIS A 257 -1.65 -1.63 -4.73
CA HIS A 257 -1.01 -2.73 -4.01
C HIS A 257 -0.84 -3.94 -4.93
N TYR A 258 0.29 -4.64 -4.82
CA TYR A 258 0.56 -5.85 -5.58
C TYR A 258 1.56 -6.76 -4.86
N VAL A 259 1.62 -8.02 -5.30
CA VAL A 259 2.61 -8.99 -4.83
C VAL A 259 3.53 -9.34 -6.00
N ASP A 260 4.84 -9.23 -5.78
CA ASP A 260 5.86 -9.54 -6.80
C ASP A 260 6.14 -11.06 -6.94
N GLU A 261 7.00 -11.45 -7.87
CA GLU A 261 7.40 -12.86 -8.07
C GLU A 261 8.05 -13.52 -6.82
N ASN A 262 8.60 -12.72 -5.91
CA ASN A 262 9.21 -13.18 -4.66
C ASN A 262 8.23 -13.17 -3.48
N PHE A 263 6.94 -12.93 -3.76
CA PHE A 263 5.89 -12.79 -2.75
C PHE A 263 6.10 -11.63 -1.77
N ASN A 264 6.76 -10.54 -2.18
CA ASN A 264 6.79 -9.32 -1.37
C ASN A 264 5.54 -8.48 -1.67
N MET A 265 4.85 -8.03 -0.61
CA MET A 265 3.78 -7.03 -0.72
C MET A 265 4.41 -5.67 -1.01
N ASN A 266 3.94 -5.02 -2.08
CA ASN A 266 4.34 -3.67 -2.46
C ASN A 266 3.10 -2.78 -2.49
N GLY A 267 3.21 -1.56 -1.98
CA GLY A 267 2.14 -0.56 -1.96
C GLY A 267 2.67 0.82 -2.33
N TRP A 268 1.95 1.55 -3.19
CA TRP A 268 2.36 2.86 -3.68
C TRP A 268 1.17 3.80 -3.84
N THR A 269 1.26 5.02 -3.30
CA THR A 269 0.31 6.10 -3.58
C THR A 269 0.75 6.81 -4.85
N LEU A 270 0.07 6.54 -5.96
CA LEU A 270 0.51 6.97 -7.29
C LEU A 270 0.18 8.43 -7.57
N GLU A 271 -1.03 8.86 -7.23
CA GLU A 271 -1.49 10.22 -7.52
C GLU A 271 -2.43 10.77 -6.45
N VAL A 272 -2.38 12.08 -6.27
CA VAL A 272 -3.42 12.88 -5.61
C VAL A 272 -3.73 14.04 -6.55
N VAL A 273 -4.79 13.88 -7.35
CA VAL A 273 -5.13 14.80 -8.44
C VAL A 273 -6.29 15.70 -8.04
N SER A 274 -6.19 16.98 -8.38
CA SER A 274 -7.33 17.89 -8.21
C SER A 274 -8.47 17.46 -9.12
N LEU A 275 -9.68 17.37 -8.55
CA LEU A 275 -10.92 17.02 -9.23
C LEU A 275 -11.93 18.17 -9.08
N PRO A 276 -11.74 19.29 -9.83
CA PRO A 276 -12.62 20.44 -9.71
C PRO A 276 -14.00 20.17 -10.34
N GLY A 277 -15.04 20.80 -9.79
CA GLY A 277 -16.39 20.74 -10.33
C GLY A 277 -17.25 19.64 -9.70
N LYS A 278 -18.22 19.12 -10.45
CA LYS A 278 -19.18 18.12 -9.96
C LYS A 278 -18.53 16.73 -9.93
N HIS A 279 -18.70 16.02 -8.81
CA HIS A 279 -18.23 14.64 -8.66
C HIS A 279 -19.28 13.63 -9.15
N ASP A 280 -19.70 13.76 -10.41
CA ASP A 280 -20.56 12.78 -11.04
C ASP A 280 -19.75 11.56 -11.55
N ALA A 281 -20.46 10.46 -11.84
CA ALA A 281 -19.84 9.22 -12.26
C ALA A 281 -18.96 9.39 -13.53
N LEU A 282 -19.35 10.27 -14.46
CA LEU A 282 -18.62 10.52 -15.69
C LEU A 282 -17.28 11.20 -15.42
N SER A 283 -17.27 12.23 -14.57
CA SER A 283 -16.08 13.00 -14.21
C SER A 283 -15.09 12.14 -13.43
N ILE A 284 -15.61 11.34 -12.48
CA ILE A 284 -14.81 10.36 -11.71
C ILE A 284 -14.21 9.31 -12.64
N GLY A 285 -15.01 8.70 -13.51
CA GLY A 285 -14.55 7.68 -14.46
C GLY A 285 -13.48 8.21 -15.41
N SER A 286 -13.67 9.43 -15.93
CA SER A 286 -12.70 10.10 -16.81
C SER A 286 -11.37 10.38 -16.08
N ALA A 287 -11.43 10.79 -14.81
CA ALA A 287 -10.23 11.01 -14.00
C ALA A 287 -9.48 9.69 -13.75
N LEU A 288 -10.17 8.62 -13.39
CA LEU A 288 -9.57 7.29 -13.19
C LEU A 288 -8.91 6.77 -14.48
N VAL A 289 -9.60 6.86 -15.62
CA VAL A 289 -9.03 6.46 -16.92
C VAL A 289 -7.76 7.25 -17.22
N SER A 290 -7.79 8.58 -17.03
CA SER A 290 -6.62 9.42 -17.23
C SER A 290 -5.44 9.04 -16.32
N ILE A 291 -5.70 8.70 -15.06
CA ILE A 291 -4.65 8.24 -14.15
C ILE A 291 -4.07 6.90 -14.63
N PHE A 292 -4.90 5.92 -14.99
CA PHE A 292 -4.45 4.62 -15.49
C PHE A 292 -3.60 4.76 -16.76
N GLU A 293 -4.03 5.59 -17.71
CA GLU A 293 -3.28 5.88 -18.94
C GLU A 293 -1.93 6.53 -18.64
N ARG A 294 -1.87 7.52 -17.74
CA ARG A 294 -0.62 8.20 -17.36
C ARG A 294 0.41 7.24 -16.76
N TRP A 295 -0.05 6.26 -15.99
CA TRP A 295 0.81 5.26 -15.34
C TRP A 295 1.02 3.99 -16.18
N GLY A 296 0.44 3.91 -17.39
CA GLY A 296 0.52 2.74 -18.24
C GLY A 296 -0.14 1.49 -17.63
N LEU A 297 -1.11 1.68 -16.72
CA LEU A 297 -1.79 0.59 -16.03
C LEU A 297 -2.89 -0.02 -16.91
N ASN A 298 -2.85 -1.34 -17.06
CA ASN A 298 -3.92 -2.07 -17.73
C ASN A 298 -5.06 -2.34 -16.74
N ARG A 299 -6.28 -1.87 -17.07
CA ARG A 299 -7.50 -2.11 -16.30
C ARG A 299 -7.83 -3.60 -16.14
N ASP A 300 -7.52 -4.44 -17.13
CA ASP A 300 -7.77 -5.89 -17.07
C ASP A 300 -6.87 -6.61 -16.05
N LYS A 301 -5.75 -5.98 -15.68
CA LYS A 301 -4.81 -6.46 -14.64
C LYS A 301 -5.17 -5.94 -13.24
N CYS A 302 -6.13 -5.03 -13.13
CA CYS A 302 -6.68 -4.60 -11.85
C CYS A 302 -7.61 -5.69 -11.31
N THR A 303 -7.10 -6.54 -10.42
CA THR A 303 -7.84 -7.67 -9.83
C THR A 303 -9.07 -7.19 -9.08
N ARG A 304 -8.91 -6.21 -8.19
CA ARG A 304 -9.99 -5.55 -7.45
C ARG A 304 -9.69 -4.07 -7.21
N PHE A 305 -10.70 -3.25 -7.47
CA PHE A 305 -10.68 -1.81 -7.20
C PHE A 305 -11.53 -1.49 -5.95
N LEU A 306 -10.93 -0.89 -4.94
CA LEU A 306 -11.56 -0.58 -3.67
C LEU A 306 -12.04 0.87 -3.68
N ARG A 307 -13.29 1.06 -3.27
CA ARG A 307 -13.95 2.35 -3.26
C ARG A 307 -14.82 2.52 -2.02
N ASP A 308 -15.20 3.75 -1.73
CA ASP A 308 -16.16 4.09 -0.68
C ASP A 308 -17.60 3.63 -1.02
N GLY A 309 -18.56 3.89 -0.14
CA GLY A 309 -19.97 3.54 -0.36
C GLY A 309 -20.67 4.33 -1.47
N ALA A 310 -20.06 5.39 -2.00
CA ALA A 310 -20.74 6.36 -2.85
C ALA A 310 -21.24 5.77 -4.17
N SER A 311 -22.50 6.07 -4.49
CA SER A 311 -23.17 5.60 -5.71
C SER A 311 -22.50 6.10 -6.99
N ASN A 312 -21.98 7.34 -6.98
CA ASN A 312 -21.27 7.92 -8.13
C ASN A 312 -19.95 7.19 -8.41
N MET A 313 -19.20 6.84 -7.36
CA MET A 313 -17.93 6.11 -7.48
C MET A 313 -18.17 4.68 -7.97
N LYS A 314 -19.20 3.99 -7.42
CA LYS A 314 -19.62 2.67 -7.90
C LYS A 314 -19.97 2.72 -9.40
N LYS A 315 -20.85 3.64 -9.79
CA LYS A 315 -21.26 3.77 -11.19
C LYS A 315 -20.07 4.09 -12.10
N ALA A 316 -19.17 4.98 -11.68
CA ALA A 316 -17.97 5.31 -12.44
C ALA A 316 -17.11 4.07 -12.70
N CYS A 317 -16.88 3.24 -11.69
CA CYS A 317 -16.11 1.99 -11.81
C CYS A 317 -16.80 0.99 -12.75
N ASP A 318 -18.12 0.84 -12.62
CA ASP A 318 -18.92 -0.06 -13.46
C ASP A 318 -18.86 0.40 -14.94
N ASP A 319 -19.04 1.71 -15.20
CA ASP A 319 -19.03 2.31 -16.53
C ASP A 319 -17.68 2.15 -17.25
N ILE A 320 -16.55 2.15 -16.50
CA ILE A 320 -15.20 1.97 -17.05
C ILE A 320 -14.70 0.51 -17.01
N GLY A 321 -15.55 -0.43 -16.55
CA GLY A 321 -15.26 -1.87 -16.54
C GLY A 321 -14.30 -2.34 -15.45
N LEU A 322 -14.17 -1.62 -14.33
CA LEU A 322 -13.35 -2.05 -13.20
C LEU A 322 -14.12 -2.99 -12.26
N ARG A 323 -13.55 -4.18 -11.98
CA ARG A 323 -14.04 -5.07 -10.93
C ARG A 323 -13.86 -4.42 -9.57
N ASN A 324 -14.92 -3.84 -9.02
CA ASN A 324 -14.84 -3.07 -7.77
C ASN A 324 -15.45 -3.80 -6.56
N LEU A 325 -15.08 -3.34 -5.36
CA LEU A 325 -15.61 -3.80 -4.07
C LEU A 325 -15.74 -2.61 -3.12
N SER A 326 -16.79 -2.60 -2.29
CA SER A 326 -16.96 -1.60 -1.23
C SER A 326 -15.86 -1.77 -0.16
N CYS A 327 -15.33 -0.67 0.36
CA CYS A 327 -14.41 -0.67 1.49
C CYS A 327 -15.03 -1.39 2.70
N ALA A 328 -14.31 -2.39 3.23
CA ALA A 328 -14.76 -3.15 4.41
C ALA A 328 -14.81 -2.28 5.67
N ALA A 329 -13.81 -1.42 5.89
CA ALA A 329 -13.76 -0.49 7.02
C ALA A 329 -14.93 0.50 6.99
N HIS A 330 -15.26 1.05 5.82
CA HIS A 330 -16.44 1.89 5.64
C HIS A 330 -17.75 1.11 5.88
N SER A 331 -17.81 -0.16 5.46
CA SER A 331 -18.99 -1.00 5.70
C SER A 331 -19.18 -1.34 7.19
N LEU A 332 -18.10 -1.62 7.92
CA LEU A 332 -18.13 -1.77 9.38
C LEU A 332 -18.49 -0.46 10.07
N HIS A 333 -17.95 0.66 9.58
CA HIS A 333 -18.31 1.99 10.05
C HIS A 333 -19.82 2.21 9.98
N LEU A 334 -20.48 1.86 8.88
CA LEU A 334 -21.92 2.04 8.73
C LEU A 334 -22.75 1.17 9.68
N VAL A 335 -22.30 -0.06 9.99
CA VAL A 335 -22.93 -0.94 10.98
C VAL A 335 -22.91 -0.28 12.37
N VAL A 336 -21.75 0.23 12.79
CA VAL A 336 -21.58 0.89 14.09
C VAL A 336 -22.29 2.26 14.11
N ALA A 337 -22.18 3.03 13.04
CA ALA A 337 -22.82 4.34 12.88
C ALA A 337 -24.34 4.23 12.97
N ALA A 338 -24.93 3.16 12.42
CA ALA A 338 -26.35 2.87 12.57
C ALA A 338 -26.80 2.73 14.01
N ALA A 339 -25.94 2.24 14.90
CA ALA A 339 -26.23 2.18 16.32
C ALA A 339 -25.97 3.52 17.04
N LEU A 340 -24.91 4.24 16.67
CA LEU A 340 -24.42 5.40 17.44
C LEU A 340 -24.93 6.77 16.97
N MET A 341 -25.33 6.93 15.71
CA MET A 341 -25.68 8.24 15.13
C MET A 341 -27.19 8.50 15.17
N ARG A 342 -27.56 9.76 15.47
CA ARG A 342 -28.96 10.22 15.52
C ARG A 342 -29.37 10.87 14.19
N LYS A 343 -30.60 10.66 13.75
CA LYS A 343 -31.15 11.27 12.53
C LYS A 343 -31.24 12.79 12.69
N SER A 344 -30.76 13.57 11.71
CA SER A 344 -31.09 15.00 11.61
C SER A 344 -32.58 15.12 11.25
N GLY A 345 -33.43 15.44 12.23
CA GLY A 345 -34.86 15.68 12.01
C GLY A 345 -35.82 15.20 13.10
N GLU A 346 -35.39 14.38 14.06
CA GLU A 346 -36.22 14.06 15.25
C GLU A 346 -35.81 14.98 16.42
N SER A 347 -36.37 16.19 16.41
CA SER A 347 -36.24 17.15 17.50
C SER A 347 -37.19 16.80 18.65
N THR A 348 -36.61 16.46 19.80
CA THR A 348 -36.91 17.13 21.06
C THR A 348 -35.57 17.51 21.67
N ASP A 349 -35.30 18.82 21.71
CA ASP A 349 -34.20 19.53 22.38
C ASP A 349 -32.80 18.89 22.42
N VAL A 350 -31.90 19.34 21.54
CA VAL A 350 -30.76 20.25 21.84
C VAL A 350 -29.98 20.43 20.53
N SER A 351 -30.09 21.60 19.90
CA SER A 351 -29.19 22.01 18.82
C SER A 351 -27.81 22.29 19.41
N TRP A 352 -26.93 21.30 19.35
CA TRP A 352 -25.55 21.39 19.85
C TRP A 352 -24.65 22.26 18.95
N MET A 353 -25.09 22.56 17.71
CA MET A 353 -24.42 23.49 16.81
C MET A 353 -24.72 24.96 17.16
N ASP A 354 -25.94 25.29 17.59
CA ASP A 354 -26.31 26.70 17.83
C ASP A 354 -25.81 27.25 19.17
N ALA A 355 -25.67 26.40 20.20
CA ALA A 355 -25.11 26.82 21.49
C ALA A 355 -23.60 27.12 21.44
N ALA A 356 -22.92 26.78 20.34
CA ALA A 356 -21.49 27.03 20.15
C ALA A 356 -21.16 28.43 19.60
N SER A 357 -22.16 29.20 19.17
CA SER A 357 -21.93 30.48 18.47
C SER A 357 -22.14 31.73 19.34
N GLN A 358 -22.54 31.58 20.61
CA GLN A 358 -22.99 32.73 21.43
C GLN A 358 -22.22 32.97 22.74
N ASN A 359 -21.01 32.44 22.90
CA ASN A 359 -20.23 32.73 24.11
C ASN A 359 -18.76 33.04 23.78
N GLU A 360 -18.55 34.12 23.02
CA GLU A 360 -17.30 34.88 23.07
C GLU A 360 -17.28 35.66 24.40
N GLY A 361 -16.85 34.97 25.46
CA GLY A 361 -16.43 35.58 26.71
C GLY A 361 -14.92 35.52 26.79
N ASP A 362 -14.29 36.66 26.54
CA ASP A 362 -12.88 37.02 26.75
C ASP A 362 -12.21 36.27 27.93
N ILE A 363 -11.28 35.36 27.63
CA ILE A 363 -10.36 34.76 28.62
C ILE A 363 -9.00 34.62 27.95
N GLY A 364 -8.01 35.32 28.53
CA GLY A 364 -6.70 35.59 27.97
C GLY A 364 -5.80 34.38 27.71
N ASP A 365 -4.93 34.60 26.75
CA ASP A 365 -3.79 33.77 26.35
C ASP A 365 -2.80 33.63 27.51
N GLU A 366 -2.67 32.41 28.05
CA GLU A 366 -1.43 31.96 28.69
C GLU A 366 -1.13 30.51 28.26
N ASP A 367 -0.06 30.42 27.47
CA ASP A 367 0.93 29.33 27.31
C ASP A 367 0.52 27.91 27.74
N SER A 368 0.28 27.06 26.73
CA SER A 368 0.67 25.66 26.82
C SER A 368 1.30 25.22 25.50
N ASP A 369 2.63 25.15 25.50
CA ASP A 369 3.42 24.38 24.55
C ASP A 369 2.98 22.92 24.60
N ASP A 370 2.36 22.44 23.52
CA ASP A 370 2.27 21.04 23.10
C ASP A 370 1.64 21.06 21.70
N ASP A 371 2.50 21.30 20.71
CA ASP A 371 2.23 21.19 19.28
C ASP A 371 2.09 19.70 18.92
N ASP A 372 0.92 19.13 19.21
CA ASP A 372 0.44 17.82 18.72
C ASP A 372 -1.11 17.79 18.68
N ASN A 373 -1.74 18.95 18.47
CA ASN A 373 -3.17 18.99 18.20
C ASN A 373 -3.39 18.53 16.76
N GLU A 374 -3.65 17.24 16.61
CA GLU A 374 -4.37 16.67 15.48
C GLU A 374 -5.54 17.61 15.15
N ILE A 375 -5.41 18.36 14.07
CA ILE A 375 -6.52 19.13 13.51
C ILE A 375 -7.43 18.06 12.93
N ASP A 376 -8.31 17.52 13.75
CA ASP A 376 -9.44 16.74 13.28
C ASP A 376 -10.18 17.61 12.27
N GLU A 377 -10.05 17.24 11.00
CA GLU A 377 -10.82 17.79 9.90
C GLU A 377 -12.29 17.77 10.32
N ALA A 378 -12.89 18.95 10.49
CA ALA A 378 -14.32 19.05 10.71
C ALA A 378 -15.00 18.51 9.45
N ILE A 379 -15.45 17.27 9.50
CA ILE A 379 -16.24 16.62 8.45
C ILE A 379 -17.40 17.56 8.12
N SER A 380 -17.54 17.88 6.83
CA SER A 380 -18.50 18.88 6.37
C SER A 380 -19.94 18.43 6.69
N GLY A 381 -20.84 19.37 6.97
CA GLY A 381 -22.24 19.03 7.28
C GLY A 381 -22.94 18.21 6.19
N GLU A 382 -22.47 18.29 4.93
CA GLU A 382 -22.95 17.49 3.81
C GLU A 382 -22.51 16.01 3.91
N GLU A 383 -21.26 15.73 4.28
CA GLU A 383 -20.77 14.37 4.54
C GLU A 383 -21.47 13.73 5.75
N ILE A 384 -21.71 14.51 6.81
CA ILE A 384 -22.50 14.05 7.98
C ILE A 384 -23.90 13.64 7.52
N ASN A 385 -24.55 14.47 6.71
CA ASN A 385 -25.90 14.19 6.21
C ASN A 385 -25.92 12.99 5.25
N ALA A 386 -24.89 12.80 4.43
CA ALA A 386 -24.76 11.65 3.54
C ALA A 386 -24.60 10.33 4.32
N ILE A 387 -23.70 10.30 5.30
CA ILE A 387 -23.50 9.15 6.20
C ILE A 387 -24.79 8.88 6.99
N CYS A 388 -25.41 9.91 7.57
CA CYS A 388 -26.69 9.77 8.27
C CYS A 388 -27.83 9.30 7.37
N ALA A 389 -27.86 9.70 6.10
CA ALA A 389 -28.86 9.24 5.13
C ALA A 389 -28.64 7.77 4.73
N GLU A 390 -27.39 7.35 4.49
CA GLU A 390 -27.04 5.96 4.19
C GLU A 390 -27.35 5.06 5.39
N VAL A 391 -26.97 5.49 6.59
CA VAL A 391 -27.33 4.85 7.85
C VAL A 391 -28.86 4.76 8.02
N ALA A 392 -29.60 5.84 7.79
CA ALA A 392 -31.05 5.85 7.95
C ALA A 392 -31.76 4.94 6.94
N ALA A 393 -31.29 4.88 5.69
CA ALA A 393 -31.82 3.95 4.69
C ALA A 393 -31.59 2.49 5.10
N PHE A 394 -30.44 2.19 5.73
CA PHE A 394 -30.09 0.86 6.20
C PHE A 394 -30.93 0.38 7.40
N VAL A 395 -31.25 1.29 8.33
CA VAL A 395 -32.01 1.01 9.58
C VAL A 395 -33.52 0.88 9.34
N GLN A 396 -34.09 1.55 8.35
CA GLN A 396 -35.55 1.55 8.10
C GLN A 396 -36.24 0.16 8.00
N PRO A 397 -35.60 -0.93 7.54
CA PRO A 397 -36.26 -2.24 7.44
C PRO A 397 -36.22 -3.10 8.72
N THR A 398 -35.57 -2.67 9.82
CA THR A 398 -35.31 -3.53 10.99
C THR A 398 -36.09 -3.03 12.22
N THR A 399 -37.21 -3.69 12.54
CA THR A 399 -38.30 -3.15 13.38
C THR A 399 -38.18 -3.36 14.91
N ALA A 400 -37.06 -3.82 15.48
CA ALA A 400 -37.06 -4.29 16.87
C ALA A 400 -36.19 -3.55 17.92
N SER A 401 -35.38 -2.52 17.57
CA SER A 401 -34.38 -1.98 18.55
C SER A 401 -34.26 -0.45 18.65
N ARG A 402 -35.23 0.29 18.10
CA ARG A 402 -35.11 1.75 18.01
C ARG A 402 -35.04 2.44 19.39
N ALA A 403 -35.72 1.89 20.40
CA ALA A 403 -35.76 2.47 21.74
C ALA A 403 -34.48 2.18 22.54
N GLU A 404 -33.97 0.94 22.52
CA GLU A 404 -32.74 0.57 23.22
C GLU A 404 -31.51 1.24 22.60
N LEU A 405 -31.44 1.32 21.26
CA LEU A 405 -30.39 2.08 20.59
C LEU A 405 -30.44 3.58 20.93
N GLU A 406 -31.64 4.15 21.10
CA GLU A 406 -31.77 5.54 21.51
C GLU A 406 -31.24 5.78 22.92
N LEU A 407 -31.43 4.85 23.86
CA LEU A 407 -30.83 4.95 25.20
C LEU A 407 -29.30 5.03 25.14
N VAL A 408 -28.68 4.17 24.31
CA VAL A 408 -27.22 4.20 24.08
C VAL A 408 -26.80 5.54 23.49
N ARG A 409 -27.52 6.04 22.47
CA ARG A 409 -27.21 7.33 21.83
C ARG A 409 -27.31 8.51 22.79
N VAL A 410 -28.35 8.56 23.61
CA VAL A 410 -28.53 9.60 24.63
C VAL A 410 -27.39 9.54 25.65
N THR A 411 -27.01 8.34 26.09
CA THR A 411 -25.89 8.14 27.03
C THR A 411 -24.58 8.63 26.41
N VAL A 412 -24.25 8.21 25.18
CA VAL A 412 -23.05 8.67 24.46
C VAL A 412 -23.06 10.19 24.27
N ALA A 413 -24.22 10.79 23.96
CA ALA A 413 -24.34 12.25 23.83
C ALA A 413 -24.02 12.98 25.15
N ARG A 414 -24.41 12.42 26.30
CA ARG A 414 -24.02 12.97 27.62
C ARG A 414 -22.52 12.92 27.84
N PHE A 415 -21.87 11.80 27.53
CA PHE A 415 -20.40 11.68 27.63
C PHE A 415 -19.67 12.59 26.64
N ARG A 416 -20.22 12.80 25.43
CA ARG A 416 -19.70 13.78 24.48
C ARG A 416 -19.80 15.21 25.01
N LYS A 417 -20.90 15.59 25.66
CA LYS A 417 -21.05 16.90 26.33
C LYS A 417 -20.00 17.06 27.44
N LEU A 418 -19.76 16.01 28.22
CA LEU A 418 -18.73 15.98 29.25
C LEU A 418 -17.32 16.18 28.66
N ALA A 419 -17.00 15.44 27.60
CA ALA A 419 -15.71 15.57 26.91
C ALA A 419 -15.49 16.96 26.33
N MET A 420 -16.51 17.51 25.66
CA MET A 420 -16.46 18.86 25.09
C MET A 420 -16.29 19.95 26.14
N TYR A 421 -16.85 19.78 27.34
CA TYR A 421 -16.59 20.70 28.44
C TYR A 421 -15.10 20.73 28.80
N PHE A 422 -14.48 19.58 29.05
CA PHE A 422 -13.06 19.54 29.40
C PHE A 422 -12.13 19.95 28.24
N ARG A 423 -12.57 19.79 26.99
CA ARG A 423 -11.84 20.31 25.83
C ARG A 423 -11.86 21.84 25.76
N ARG A 424 -12.98 22.49 26.10
CA ARG A 424 -13.15 23.95 25.98
C ARG A 424 -12.81 24.72 27.25
N SER A 425 -12.95 24.11 28.43
CA SER A 425 -12.71 24.75 29.72
C SER A 425 -11.27 24.50 30.17
N SER A 426 -10.38 25.46 29.92
CA SER A 426 -9.00 25.42 30.43
C SER A 426 -8.96 25.22 31.95
N LYS A 427 -9.86 25.91 32.66
CA LYS A 427 -10.07 25.78 34.11
C LYS A 427 -10.46 24.35 34.52
N GLY A 428 -11.44 23.75 33.83
CA GLY A 428 -11.85 22.37 34.07
C GLY A 428 -10.73 21.38 33.79
N ALA A 429 -10.03 21.55 32.66
CA ALA A 429 -8.90 20.71 32.26
C ALA A 429 -7.74 20.78 33.27
N ASN A 430 -7.37 21.97 33.72
CA ASN A 430 -6.33 22.19 34.71
C ASN A 430 -6.70 21.55 36.06
N ARG A 431 -7.96 21.70 36.50
CA ARG A 431 -8.42 21.06 37.72
C ARG A 431 -8.40 19.54 37.60
N LEU A 432 -8.86 18.98 36.48
CA LEU A 432 -8.80 17.54 36.21
C LEU A 432 -7.36 17.02 36.17
N LYS A 433 -6.41 17.81 35.64
CA LYS A 433 -4.98 17.51 35.67
C LYS A 433 -4.44 17.42 37.09
N ILE A 434 -4.78 18.36 37.96
CA ILE A 434 -4.37 18.38 39.38
C ILE A 434 -4.93 17.17 40.14
N LEU A 435 -6.15 16.73 39.81
CA LEU A 435 -6.81 15.61 40.48
C LEU A 435 -6.23 14.24 40.11
N GLN A 436 -5.41 14.16 39.05
CA GLN A 436 -4.65 12.96 38.68
C GLN A 436 -3.36 12.84 39.51
N LYS A 437 -3.52 12.72 40.84
CA LYS A 437 -2.44 12.85 41.85
C LYS A 437 -1.25 11.88 41.68
N ASP A 438 -1.46 10.74 41.01
CA ASP A 438 -0.46 9.67 40.89
C ASP A 438 0.12 9.52 39.46
N SER A 439 -0.26 10.38 38.52
CA SER A 439 0.20 10.27 37.13
C SER A 439 1.39 11.18 36.85
N THR A 440 2.52 10.58 36.47
CA THR A 440 3.70 11.32 35.97
C THR A 440 3.42 12.03 34.65
N ARG A 441 2.40 11.59 33.90
CA ARG A 441 1.90 12.22 32.67
C ARG A 441 0.37 12.24 32.70
N PRO A 442 -0.27 13.28 33.26
CA PRO A 442 -1.72 13.34 33.37
C PRO A 442 -2.38 13.31 31.99
N LEU A 443 -3.40 12.48 31.86
CA LEU A 443 -4.13 12.26 30.62
C LEU A 443 -5.08 13.43 30.36
N LYS A 444 -5.14 13.87 29.09
CA LYS A 444 -6.13 14.84 28.60
C LYS A 444 -7.39 14.08 28.15
N VAL A 445 -8.56 14.72 28.29
CA VAL A 445 -9.80 14.19 27.72
C VAL A 445 -9.73 14.29 26.20
N LEU A 446 -10.10 13.22 25.50
CA LEU A 446 -10.23 13.22 24.05
C LEU A 446 -11.63 13.72 23.68
N ALA A 447 -11.73 14.50 22.60
CA ALA A 447 -13.01 14.75 21.96
C ALA A 447 -13.10 13.89 20.72
N ASP A 448 -14.31 13.48 20.37
CA ASP A 448 -14.54 12.63 19.22
C ASP A 448 -15.03 13.41 18.00
N SER A 449 -14.87 12.78 16.84
CA SER A 449 -15.59 13.10 15.62
C SER A 449 -16.85 12.24 15.58
N PRO A 450 -18.06 12.83 15.72
CA PRO A 450 -19.31 12.07 15.77
C PRO A 450 -19.60 11.23 14.53
N THR A 451 -18.91 11.52 13.43
CA THR A 451 -18.98 10.82 12.14
C THR A 451 -17.89 9.77 11.95
N ARG A 452 -17.02 9.52 12.94
CA ARG A 452 -16.02 8.44 12.93
C ARG A 452 -16.06 7.68 14.25
N TRP A 453 -16.73 6.53 14.28
CA TRP A 453 -16.99 5.78 15.52
C TRP A 453 -15.71 5.38 16.28
N GLY A 454 -14.57 5.19 15.61
CA GLY A 454 -13.29 4.91 16.27
C GLY A 454 -12.85 6.03 17.22
N SER A 455 -13.09 7.29 16.86
CA SER A 455 -12.82 8.43 17.74
C SER A 455 -13.79 8.47 18.93
N THR A 456 -15.05 8.06 18.74
CA THR A 456 -16.02 7.90 19.82
C THR A 456 -15.58 6.80 20.79
N LEU A 457 -15.12 5.66 20.29
CA LEU A 457 -14.56 4.58 21.12
C LEU A 457 -13.38 5.07 21.95
N ALA A 458 -12.41 5.76 21.32
CA ALA A 458 -11.24 6.31 22.01
C ALA A 458 -11.63 7.33 23.09
N MET A 459 -12.61 8.21 22.81
CA MET A 459 -13.16 9.14 23.81
C MET A 459 -13.76 8.38 25.01
N LEU A 460 -14.61 7.38 24.76
CA LEU A 460 -15.26 6.62 25.82
C LEU A 460 -14.26 5.84 26.67
N GLN A 461 -13.28 5.18 26.04
CA GLN A 461 -12.19 4.50 26.74
C GLN A 461 -11.40 5.47 27.62
N ARG A 462 -11.02 6.65 27.09
CA ARG A 462 -10.32 7.67 27.87
C ARG A 462 -11.15 8.20 29.04
N LEU A 463 -12.46 8.37 28.87
CA LEU A 463 -13.34 8.80 29.96
C LEU A 463 -13.46 7.72 31.05
N ILE A 464 -13.47 6.43 30.67
CA ILE A 464 -13.44 5.32 31.63
C ILE A 464 -12.13 5.29 32.40
N GLU A 465 -10.99 5.47 31.74
CA GLU A 465 -9.66 5.60 32.40
C GLU A 465 -9.64 6.79 33.38
N LEU A 466 -10.22 7.92 32.98
CA LEU A 466 -10.29 9.13 33.79
C LEU A 466 -11.38 9.10 34.87
N ARG A 467 -12.20 8.05 34.95
CA ARG A 467 -13.35 7.98 35.87
C ARG A 467 -12.98 8.31 37.33
N PRO A 468 -11.90 7.79 37.93
CA PRO A 468 -11.54 8.15 39.30
C PRO A 468 -11.30 9.65 39.48
N ALA A 469 -10.58 10.29 38.55
CA ALA A 469 -10.32 11.73 38.59
C ALA A 469 -11.58 12.57 38.30
N LEU A 470 -12.47 12.08 37.44
CA LEU A 470 -13.77 12.70 37.15
C LEU A 470 -14.71 12.63 38.36
N ASP A 471 -14.76 11.50 39.06
CA ASP A 471 -15.55 11.35 40.29
C ASP A 471 -15.05 12.32 41.37
N GLU A 472 -13.74 12.43 41.57
CA GLU A 472 -13.13 13.43 42.46
C GLU A 472 -13.45 14.87 42.01
N PHE A 473 -13.47 15.14 40.71
CA PHE A 473 -13.85 16.45 40.18
C PHE A 473 -15.29 16.81 40.52
N PHE A 474 -16.25 15.89 40.35
CA PHE A 474 -17.63 16.14 40.72
C PHE A 474 -17.83 16.26 42.24
N ILE A 475 -17.07 15.50 43.05
CA ILE A 475 -17.05 15.68 44.51
C ILE A 475 -16.54 17.09 44.85
N PHE A 476 -15.42 17.51 44.25
CA PHE A 476 -14.86 18.84 44.44
C PHE A 476 -15.87 19.95 44.11
N LEU A 477 -16.61 19.84 43.00
CA LEU A 477 -17.65 20.79 42.60
C LEU A 477 -18.75 20.98 43.66
N THR A 478 -19.04 19.95 44.45
CA THR A 478 -20.03 20.03 45.55
C THR A 478 -19.47 20.60 46.85
N GLY A 479 -18.14 20.64 46.99
CA GLY A 479 -17.45 21.24 48.12
C GLY A 479 -17.47 22.77 48.10
N ARG A 480 -17.12 23.40 49.23
CA ARG A 480 -17.07 24.88 49.34
C ARG A 480 -16.09 25.50 48.33
N GLU A 481 -14.87 24.98 48.27
CA GLU A 481 -13.83 25.49 47.36
C GLU A 481 -14.23 25.35 45.88
N GLY A 482 -14.78 24.20 45.49
CA GLY A 482 -15.25 23.99 44.12
C GLY A 482 -16.49 24.80 43.78
N ALA A 483 -17.40 25.06 44.73
CA ALA A 483 -18.55 25.92 44.51
C ALA A 483 -18.15 27.40 44.32
N ASP A 484 -17.07 27.84 44.98
CA ASP A 484 -16.50 29.17 44.78
C ASP A 484 -15.71 29.26 43.48
N GLU A 485 -14.87 28.26 43.20
CA GLU A 485 -14.10 28.20 41.97
C GLU A 485 -15.03 28.08 40.75
N PHE A 486 -16.01 27.19 40.75
CA PHE A 486 -16.90 26.89 39.62
C PHE A 486 -18.33 27.42 39.83
N ARG A 487 -18.44 28.67 40.33
CA ARG A 487 -19.73 29.30 40.65
C ARG A 487 -20.69 29.39 39.45
N ASP A 488 -20.15 29.51 38.25
CA ASP A 488 -20.88 29.63 36.97
C ASP A 488 -21.31 28.29 36.35
N MET A 489 -21.00 27.17 37.03
CA MET A 489 -21.06 25.81 36.48
C MET A 489 -22.10 24.91 37.14
N LYS A 490 -22.74 25.36 38.24
CA LYS A 490 -23.63 24.54 39.10
C LYS A 490 -24.81 23.88 38.37
N ASN A 491 -25.18 24.36 37.17
CA ASN A 491 -26.29 23.84 36.36
C ASN A 491 -25.88 23.42 34.93
N LYS A 492 -24.57 23.35 34.63
CA LYS A 492 -24.09 23.14 33.24
C LYS A 492 -23.60 21.71 32.98
N LEU A 493 -23.19 20.99 34.03
CA LEU A 493 -22.57 19.67 33.93
C LEU A 493 -23.13 18.75 35.03
N ASP A 494 -23.75 17.65 34.61
CA ASP A 494 -24.27 16.64 35.52
C ASP A 494 -23.28 15.49 35.68
N ARG A 495 -23.16 14.99 36.91
CA ARG A 495 -22.36 13.79 37.18
C ARG A 495 -23.01 12.59 36.49
N PRO A 496 -22.29 11.84 35.63
CA PRO A 496 -22.82 10.61 35.05
C PRO A 496 -23.18 9.59 36.15
N THR A 497 -24.30 8.90 35.99
CA THR A 497 -24.76 7.91 36.97
C THR A 497 -23.99 6.59 36.85
N SER A 498 -24.04 5.74 37.88
CA SER A 498 -23.47 4.38 37.80
C SER A 498 -24.07 3.54 36.68
N GLU A 499 -25.36 3.74 36.40
CA GLU A 499 -26.07 3.11 35.26
C GLU A 499 -25.48 3.56 33.92
N GLU A 500 -25.24 4.86 33.75
CA GLU A 500 -24.66 5.41 32.52
C GLU A 500 -23.22 4.97 32.29
N TRP A 501 -22.41 4.90 33.36
CA TRP A 501 -21.07 4.33 33.30
C TRP A 501 -21.09 2.86 32.88
N LEU A 502 -22.04 2.06 33.40
CA LEU A 502 -22.17 0.67 33.00
C LEU A 502 -22.57 0.53 31.51
N VAL A 503 -23.52 1.35 31.05
CA VAL A 503 -23.93 1.36 29.63
C VAL A 503 -22.74 1.64 28.70
N ILE A 504 -21.90 2.63 29.01
CA ILE A 504 -20.73 2.91 28.15
C ILE A 504 -19.64 1.85 28.28
N GLN A 505 -19.47 1.21 29.43
CA GLN A 505 -18.55 0.08 29.59
C GLN A 505 -19.01 -1.11 28.72
N CYS A 506 -20.30 -1.46 28.77
CA CYS A 506 -20.86 -2.47 27.88
C CYS A 506 -20.71 -2.09 26.41
N LEU A 507 -20.91 -0.81 26.06
CA LEU A 507 -20.72 -0.35 24.68
C LEU A 507 -19.25 -0.49 24.24
N VAL A 508 -18.28 -0.16 25.09
CA VAL A 508 -16.85 -0.31 24.78
C VAL A 508 -16.48 -1.78 24.56
N GLU A 509 -16.96 -2.70 25.41
CA GLU A 509 -16.79 -4.15 25.20
C GLU A 509 -17.41 -4.61 23.88
N LEU A 510 -18.59 -4.09 23.52
CA LEU A 510 -19.25 -4.44 22.26
C LEU A 510 -18.53 -3.90 21.02
N LEU A 511 -17.91 -2.73 21.12
CA LEU A 511 -17.17 -2.09 20.02
C LEU A 511 -15.73 -2.61 19.87
N GLY A 512 -15.17 -3.24 20.91
CA GLY A 512 -13.83 -3.84 20.89
C GLY A 512 -13.61 -4.78 19.70
N PRO A 513 -14.47 -5.79 19.47
CA PRO A 513 -14.36 -6.70 18.33
C PRO A 513 -14.41 -5.99 16.97
N PHE A 514 -15.25 -4.95 16.82
CA PHE A 514 -15.30 -4.14 15.61
C PHE A 514 -13.98 -3.40 15.36
N SER A 515 -13.32 -2.95 16.44
CA SER A 515 -12.05 -2.22 16.36
C SER A 515 -10.94 -3.15 15.90
N ALA A 516 -10.85 -4.32 16.51
CA ALA A 516 -9.88 -5.35 16.12
C ALA A 516 -10.07 -5.78 14.66
N ALA A 517 -11.31 -6.06 14.24
CA ALA A 517 -11.59 -6.43 12.85
C ALA A 517 -11.28 -5.29 11.86
N SER A 518 -11.56 -4.04 12.23
CA SER A 518 -11.28 -2.88 11.38
C SER A 518 -9.77 -2.66 11.23
N GLU A 519 -9.00 -2.79 12.31
CA GLU A 519 -7.54 -2.67 12.29
C GLU A 519 -6.91 -3.75 11.42
N GLU A 520 -7.30 -5.01 11.62
CA GLU A 520 -6.79 -6.14 10.85
C GLU A 520 -7.08 -5.99 9.35
N LEU A 521 -8.29 -5.56 8.97
CA LEU A 521 -8.66 -5.41 7.55
C LEU A 521 -8.10 -4.12 6.91
N SER A 522 -7.73 -3.12 7.71
CA SER A 522 -7.19 -1.85 7.21
C SER A 522 -5.69 -1.88 6.91
N GLY A 523 -5.02 -3.00 7.21
CA GLY A 523 -3.62 -3.19 6.87
C GLY A 523 -3.33 -3.19 5.37
N ASP A 524 -2.13 -2.75 5.02
CA ASP A 524 -1.66 -2.57 3.64
C ASP A 524 -0.30 -3.22 3.34
N ARG A 525 0.34 -3.78 4.38
CA ARG A 525 1.61 -4.50 4.30
C ARG A 525 1.46 -6.02 4.32
N TYR A 526 0.22 -6.51 4.40
CA TYR A 526 -0.11 -7.93 4.40
C TYR A 526 -1.44 -8.15 3.65
N PRO A 527 -1.73 -9.40 3.23
CA PRO A 527 -2.95 -9.71 2.47
C PRO A 527 -4.20 -9.53 3.33
N THR A 528 -5.07 -8.56 3.00
CA THR A 528 -6.32 -8.31 3.76
C THR A 528 -7.58 -8.77 3.04
N LEU A 529 -7.64 -8.78 1.70
CA LEU A 529 -8.84 -9.26 0.99
C LEU A 529 -9.14 -10.74 1.30
N VAL A 530 -8.10 -11.58 1.38
CA VAL A 530 -8.25 -13.01 1.73
C VAL A 530 -8.74 -13.23 3.17
N ALA A 531 -8.52 -12.24 4.05
CA ALA A 531 -8.96 -12.27 5.44
C ALA A 531 -10.36 -11.66 5.62
N LEU A 532 -10.95 -11.04 4.59
CA LEU A 532 -12.24 -10.36 4.69
C LEU A 532 -13.36 -11.32 5.13
N PHE A 533 -13.56 -12.42 4.41
CA PHE A 533 -14.63 -13.35 4.74
C PHE A 533 -14.43 -14.05 6.11
N PRO A 534 -13.25 -14.63 6.40
CA PRO A 534 -12.97 -15.20 7.73
C PRO A 534 -13.08 -14.17 8.86
N GLY A 535 -12.62 -12.94 8.64
CA GLY A 535 -12.64 -11.85 9.61
C GLY A 535 -14.05 -11.40 9.98
N ILE A 536 -14.93 -11.18 8.98
CA ILE A 536 -16.33 -10.84 9.22
C ILE A 536 -17.08 -11.97 9.94
N ARG A 537 -16.78 -13.23 9.58
CA ARG A 537 -17.35 -14.40 10.24
C ARG A 537 -16.89 -14.51 11.70
N SER A 538 -15.59 -14.33 11.95
CA SER A 538 -15.03 -14.31 13.30
C SER A 538 -15.67 -13.22 14.16
N LEU A 539 -15.79 -12.00 13.63
CA LEU A 539 -16.47 -10.89 14.29
C LEU A 539 -17.92 -11.26 14.64
N ARG A 540 -18.67 -11.83 13.68
CA ARG A 540 -20.05 -12.26 13.93
C ARG A 540 -20.14 -13.31 15.03
N ASP A 541 -19.24 -14.30 15.01
CA ASP A 541 -19.27 -15.41 15.96
C ASP A 541 -18.88 -14.93 17.38
N GLU A 542 -17.90 -14.03 17.50
CA GLU A 542 -17.54 -13.33 18.74
C GLU A 542 -18.71 -12.50 19.28
N LEU A 543 -19.38 -11.73 18.42
CA LEU A 543 -20.59 -10.99 18.79
C LEU A 543 -21.76 -11.91 19.17
N LYS A 544 -21.77 -13.20 18.79
CA LYS A 544 -22.77 -14.20 19.19
C LYS A 544 -22.36 -15.02 20.42
N GLU A 545 -21.12 -14.90 20.88
CA GLU A 545 -20.63 -15.65 22.05
C GLU A 545 -21.30 -15.19 23.35
N ASN A 546 -21.95 -16.11 24.07
CA ASN A 546 -22.67 -15.75 25.29
C ASN A 546 -21.71 -15.22 26.38
N GLY A 547 -22.02 -14.04 26.92
CA GLY A 547 -21.30 -13.49 28.07
C GLY A 547 -20.22 -12.45 27.74
N ILE A 548 -20.31 -11.77 26.59
CA ILE A 548 -19.48 -10.59 26.29
C ILE A 548 -19.52 -9.55 27.43
N PHE A 549 -20.65 -9.43 28.14
CA PHE A 549 -20.81 -8.54 29.30
C PHE A 549 -20.64 -9.22 30.66
N ARG A 550 -20.30 -10.52 30.72
CA ARG A 550 -20.35 -11.31 31.97
C ARG A 550 -19.50 -10.72 33.08
N SER A 551 -18.29 -10.26 32.75
CA SER A 551 -17.36 -9.63 33.70
C SER A 551 -17.92 -8.33 34.28
N LEU A 552 -18.55 -7.50 33.44
CA LEU A 552 -19.16 -6.24 33.84
C LEU A 552 -20.35 -6.46 34.78
N PHE A 553 -21.26 -7.37 34.42
CA PHE A 553 -22.44 -7.64 35.24
C PHE A 553 -22.12 -8.38 36.54
N ALA A 554 -21.06 -9.19 36.57
CA ALA A 554 -20.56 -9.79 37.81
C ALA A 554 -20.18 -8.74 38.87
N ALA A 555 -19.67 -7.58 38.45
CA ALA A 555 -19.28 -6.50 39.35
C ALA A 555 -20.47 -5.70 39.92
N VAL A 556 -21.67 -5.79 39.31
CA VAL A 556 -22.85 -4.98 39.65
C VAL A 556 -24.09 -5.80 40.00
N GLN A 557 -23.97 -7.11 40.26
CA GLN A 557 -25.11 -8.02 40.46
C GLN A 557 -26.13 -7.59 41.54
N GLY A 558 -25.74 -6.74 42.49
CA GLY A 558 -26.62 -6.23 43.55
C GLY A 558 -27.34 -4.91 43.22
N GLU A 559 -27.02 -4.27 42.09
CA GLU A 559 -27.56 -2.96 41.72
C GLU A 559 -28.94 -3.07 41.06
N SER A 560 -29.89 -2.21 41.45
CA SER A 560 -31.27 -2.27 40.95
C SER A 560 -31.41 -2.04 39.44
N PHE A 561 -30.45 -1.34 38.83
CA PHE A 561 -30.42 -1.09 37.39
C PHE A 561 -29.79 -2.24 36.59
N SER A 562 -29.04 -3.15 37.24
CA SER A 562 -28.24 -4.19 36.56
C SER A 562 -29.07 -5.06 35.60
N PRO A 563 -30.20 -5.68 36.01
CA PRO A 563 -30.98 -6.54 35.10
C PRO A 563 -31.56 -5.78 33.90
N ARG A 564 -31.92 -4.51 34.10
CA ARG A 564 -32.46 -3.66 33.02
C ARG A 564 -31.38 -3.30 32.00
N VAL A 565 -30.19 -2.93 32.47
CA VAL A 565 -29.06 -2.61 31.58
C VAL A 565 -28.61 -3.86 30.84
N GLU A 566 -28.57 -5.02 31.49
CA GLU A 566 -28.22 -6.30 30.86
C GLU A 566 -29.16 -6.65 29.71
N ALA A 567 -30.47 -6.63 29.96
CA ALA A 567 -31.47 -6.89 28.91
C ALA A 567 -31.37 -5.89 27.75
N THR A 568 -31.13 -4.60 28.05
CA THR A 568 -30.96 -3.56 27.04
C THR A 568 -29.71 -3.81 26.20
N MET A 569 -28.57 -4.05 26.83
CA MET A 569 -27.30 -4.21 26.12
C MET A 569 -27.24 -5.52 25.31
N GLU A 570 -27.91 -6.58 25.75
CA GLU A 570 -28.12 -7.79 24.94
C GLU A 570 -29.00 -7.50 23.71
N SER A 571 -30.08 -6.71 23.84
CA SER A 571 -30.91 -6.25 22.70
C SER A 571 -30.09 -5.41 21.71
N VAL A 572 -29.27 -4.49 22.22
CA VAL A 572 -28.34 -3.69 21.41
C VAL A 572 -27.34 -4.59 20.68
N ARG A 573 -26.71 -5.53 21.38
CA ARG A 573 -25.77 -6.48 20.80
C ARG A 573 -26.39 -7.29 19.65
N TRP A 574 -27.58 -7.84 19.81
CA TRP A 574 -28.28 -8.55 18.73
C TRP A 574 -28.62 -7.64 17.55
N SER A 575 -28.85 -6.35 17.80
CA SER A 575 -29.01 -5.37 16.73
C SER A 575 -27.72 -5.20 15.92
N PHE A 576 -26.55 -5.11 16.57
CA PHE A 576 -25.26 -5.08 15.87
C PHE A 576 -25.03 -6.35 15.05
N VAL A 577 -25.35 -7.53 15.60
CA VAL A 577 -25.27 -8.81 14.86
C VAL A 577 -26.15 -8.78 13.62
N HIS A 578 -27.42 -8.36 13.76
CA HIS A 578 -28.35 -8.31 12.64
C HIS A 578 -27.91 -7.31 11.56
N LEU A 579 -27.44 -6.13 11.96
CA LEU A 579 -26.90 -5.12 11.06
C LEU A 579 -25.64 -5.64 10.34
N LEU A 580 -24.75 -6.34 11.05
CA LEU A 580 -23.57 -6.95 10.45
C LEU A 580 -23.96 -8.01 9.40
N GLU A 581 -24.83 -8.95 9.77
CA GLU A 581 -25.30 -10.01 8.88
C GLU A 581 -25.96 -9.44 7.62
N LYS A 582 -26.82 -8.44 7.78
CA LYS A 582 -27.49 -7.79 6.65
C LYS A 582 -26.53 -7.05 5.73
N ARG A 583 -25.50 -6.38 6.27
CA ARG A 583 -24.53 -5.64 5.45
C ARG A 583 -23.64 -6.58 4.64
N PHE A 584 -23.32 -7.75 5.19
CA PHE A 584 -22.43 -8.73 4.58
C PHE A 584 -23.17 -9.99 4.07
N GLU A 585 -24.50 -9.91 3.90
CA GLU A 585 -25.35 -11.00 3.40
C GLU A 585 -24.95 -11.42 1.98
N VAL A 586 -24.64 -10.44 1.14
CA VAL A 586 -24.23 -10.63 -0.26
C VAL A 586 -22.75 -10.32 -0.40
N LEU A 587 -21.90 -11.12 0.24
CA LEU A 587 -20.48 -11.17 -0.09
C LEU A 587 -20.28 -11.96 -1.39
N ASP A 588 -19.34 -11.51 -2.22
CA ASP A 588 -19.01 -12.19 -3.48
C ASP A 588 -18.52 -13.62 -3.18
N GLU A 589 -19.19 -14.64 -3.75
CA GLU A 589 -18.85 -16.06 -3.54
C GLU A 589 -17.40 -16.37 -3.97
N GLU A 590 -16.82 -15.57 -4.86
CA GLU A 590 -15.41 -15.65 -5.24
C GLU A 590 -14.49 -15.51 -4.01
N LEU A 591 -14.89 -14.72 -3.01
CA LEU A 591 -14.11 -14.50 -1.79
C LEU A 591 -13.95 -15.78 -0.95
N LEU A 592 -14.86 -16.75 -1.08
CA LEU A 592 -14.78 -18.02 -0.35
C LEU A 592 -13.53 -18.80 -0.73
N TRP A 593 -13.31 -19.02 -2.04
CA TRP A 593 -12.14 -19.76 -2.50
C TRP A 593 -10.87 -18.91 -2.43
N ILE A 594 -10.98 -17.59 -2.63
CA ILE A 594 -9.85 -16.66 -2.44
C ILE A 594 -9.32 -16.73 -1.00
N SER A 595 -10.19 -16.89 0.00
CA SER A 595 -9.77 -17.05 1.40
C SER A 595 -8.90 -18.29 1.59
N LEU A 596 -9.10 -19.36 0.81
CA LEU A 596 -8.28 -20.58 0.88
C LEU A 596 -6.86 -20.36 0.33
N LEU A 597 -6.55 -19.25 -0.34
CA LEU A 597 -5.18 -18.92 -0.75
C LEU A 597 -4.30 -18.52 0.44
N ASP A 598 -4.89 -18.14 1.57
CA ASP A 598 -4.15 -18.04 2.82
C ASP A 598 -4.08 -19.44 3.46
N PRO A 599 -2.88 -20.03 3.61
CA PRO A 599 -2.73 -21.38 4.14
C PRO A 599 -3.25 -21.50 5.58
N ARG A 600 -3.37 -20.40 6.32
CA ARG A 600 -3.91 -20.40 7.69
C ARG A 600 -5.40 -20.73 7.72
N PHE A 601 -6.14 -20.42 6.64
CA PHE A 601 -7.60 -20.58 6.62
C PHE A 601 -8.08 -21.96 6.16
N THR A 602 -7.19 -22.79 5.59
CA THR A 602 -7.57 -24.08 4.98
C THR A 602 -8.09 -25.14 5.95
N ASN A 603 -7.85 -24.98 7.26
CA ASN A 603 -8.34 -25.87 8.32
C ASN A 603 -9.07 -25.11 9.44
N THR A 604 -9.71 -23.99 9.09
CA THR A 604 -10.45 -23.18 10.08
C THR A 604 -11.92 -23.56 10.14
N PRO A 605 -12.56 -23.47 11.32
CA PRO A 605 -14.01 -23.69 11.45
C PRO A 605 -14.84 -22.52 10.89
N LEU A 606 -14.19 -21.53 10.27
CA LEU A 606 -14.83 -20.31 9.77
C LEU A 606 -15.62 -20.55 8.47
N LEU A 607 -15.37 -21.66 7.77
CA LEU A 607 -16.20 -22.10 6.64
C LEU A 607 -17.04 -23.32 7.04
N THR A 608 -18.32 -23.35 6.65
CA THR A 608 -19.15 -24.54 6.76
C THR A 608 -18.66 -25.64 5.80
N ALA A 609 -19.11 -26.89 6.02
CA ALA A 609 -18.77 -27.99 5.12
C ALA A 609 -19.25 -27.76 3.67
N ASP A 610 -20.43 -27.15 3.50
CA ASP A 610 -20.98 -26.80 2.19
C ASP A 610 -20.16 -25.68 1.51
N GLU A 611 -19.86 -24.60 2.24
CA GLU A 611 -18.99 -23.52 1.75
C GLU A 611 -17.59 -24.03 1.39
N THR A 612 -17.02 -24.92 2.20
CA THR A 612 -15.70 -25.52 1.93
C THR A 612 -15.73 -26.37 0.66
N SER A 613 -16.80 -27.13 0.44
CA SER A 613 -16.97 -27.93 -0.78
C SER A 613 -17.09 -27.04 -2.02
N LYS A 614 -17.91 -25.99 -1.95
CA LYS A 614 -18.06 -24.99 -3.02
C LYS A 614 -16.76 -24.26 -3.31
N ALA A 615 -16.08 -23.77 -2.27
CA ALA A 615 -14.81 -23.07 -2.37
C ALA A 615 -13.74 -23.95 -3.01
N SER A 616 -13.64 -25.23 -2.61
CA SER A 616 -12.70 -26.18 -3.20
C SER A 616 -12.93 -26.38 -4.70
N LYS A 617 -14.20 -26.50 -5.11
CA LYS A 617 -14.55 -26.64 -6.53
C LYS A 617 -14.17 -25.40 -7.33
N PHE A 618 -14.58 -24.21 -6.87
CA PHE A 618 -14.27 -22.96 -7.56
C PHE A 618 -12.78 -22.64 -7.59
N PHE A 619 -12.03 -23.05 -6.56
CA PHE A 619 -10.57 -22.93 -6.58
C PHE A 619 -9.98 -23.77 -7.72
N VAL A 620 -10.34 -25.05 -7.82
CA VAL A 620 -9.85 -25.92 -8.91
C VAL A 620 -10.24 -25.36 -10.29
N ASP A 621 -11.47 -24.87 -10.44
CA ASP A 621 -11.94 -24.26 -11.70
C ASP A 621 -11.13 -22.99 -12.05
N ALA A 622 -10.79 -22.17 -11.06
CA ALA A 622 -9.94 -20.99 -11.23
C ALA A 622 -8.49 -21.37 -11.59
N MET A 623 -7.94 -22.41 -10.97
CA MET A 623 -6.61 -22.95 -11.28
C MET A 623 -6.54 -23.45 -12.73
N PHE A 624 -7.55 -24.23 -13.12
CA PHE A 624 -7.65 -24.77 -14.47
C PHE A 624 -7.75 -23.65 -15.51
N SER A 625 -8.63 -22.68 -15.28
CA SER A 625 -8.82 -21.53 -16.17
C SER A 625 -7.54 -20.70 -16.33
N ALA A 626 -6.85 -20.38 -15.23
CA ALA A 626 -5.61 -19.62 -15.26
C ALA A 626 -4.45 -20.38 -15.95
N SER A 627 -4.38 -21.70 -15.74
CA SER A 627 -3.37 -22.56 -16.35
C SER A 627 -3.58 -22.71 -17.85
N LYS A 628 -4.84 -22.82 -18.30
CA LYS A 628 -5.20 -22.89 -19.72
C LYS A 628 -4.82 -21.61 -20.48
N VAL A 629 -5.09 -20.45 -19.90
CA VAL A 629 -4.67 -19.15 -20.48
C VAL A 629 -3.14 -19.09 -20.62
N SER A 630 -2.41 -19.57 -19.61
CA SER A 630 -0.95 -19.59 -19.63
C SER A 630 -0.39 -20.57 -20.68
N ALA A 631 -1.03 -21.72 -20.86
CA ALA A 631 -0.64 -22.72 -21.86
C ALA A 631 -0.88 -22.21 -23.29
N ASN A 632 -2.04 -21.59 -23.56
CA ASN A 632 -2.37 -21.05 -24.89
C ASN A 632 -1.41 -19.92 -25.30
N PHE A 633 -1.03 -19.05 -24.36
CA PHE A 633 -0.06 -17.99 -24.63
C PHE A 633 1.32 -18.54 -25.01
N ASN A 634 1.75 -19.64 -24.36
CA ASN A 634 3.00 -20.31 -24.72
C ASN A 634 2.92 -21.07 -26.05
N ALA A 635 1.74 -21.59 -26.42
CA ALA A 635 1.50 -22.27 -27.68
C ALA A 635 1.50 -21.32 -28.90
N GLU A 636 0.90 -20.12 -28.76
CA GLU A 636 0.91 -19.09 -29.82
C GLU A 636 2.31 -18.54 -30.13
N ILE A 637 3.23 -18.57 -29.16
CA ILE A 637 4.65 -18.21 -29.35
C ILE A 637 5.42 -19.34 -30.07
N HIS A 638 4.87 -20.55 -30.18
CA HIS A 638 5.56 -21.74 -30.70
C HIS A 638 4.96 -22.34 -31.98
N THR A 639 3.99 -21.70 -32.65
CA THR A 639 3.51 -22.17 -33.97
C THR A 639 4.56 -21.96 -35.07
N PRO A 640 5.07 -23.03 -35.73
CA PRO A 640 5.93 -22.89 -36.89
C PRO A 640 5.09 -22.61 -38.16
N SER A 641 5.57 -21.67 -38.98
CA SER A 641 5.05 -21.36 -40.33
C SER A 641 5.11 -22.60 -41.26
N PRO A 642 4.21 -22.74 -42.26
CA PRO A 642 4.02 -24.01 -42.97
C PRO A 642 5.17 -24.37 -43.92
N GLU A 643 5.39 -25.68 -43.97
CA GLU A 643 6.39 -26.49 -44.65
C GLU A 643 6.91 -26.05 -46.04
N LYS A 644 8.23 -26.18 -46.22
CA LYS A 644 8.84 -26.59 -47.51
C LYS A 644 9.69 -27.83 -47.29
N LYS A 645 9.29 -28.93 -47.96
CA LYS A 645 10.05 -30.19 -48.08
C LYS A 645 11.43 -29.96 -48.71
N LYS A 646 12.45 -30.67 -48.22
CA LYS A 646 13.55 -31.24 -49.02
C LYS A 646 14.36 -32.30 -48.25
N ASP A 647 14.83 -33.27 -49.01
CA ASP A 647 15.33 -34.60 -48.64
C ASP A 647 16.78 -34.67 -48.09
N GLY A 648 17.00 -35.58 -47.13
CA GLY A 648 18.20 -36.42 -46.89
C GLY A 648 19.56 -35.80 -46.46
N PRO A 649 20.55 -36.61 -46.02
CA PRO A 649 20.55 -37.47 -44.83
C PRO A 649 21.78 -37.28 -43.91
N THR A 650 21.64 -37.58 -42.60
CA THR A 650 22.58 -38.30 -41.69
C THR A 650 22.39 -37.91 -40.20
N PRO A 651 22.38 -38.86 -39.23
CA PRO A 651 22.19 -38.54 -37.82
C PRO A 651 23.53 -38.36 -37.09
N LYS A 652 23.80 -37.15 -36.57
CA LYS A 652 24.87 -36.92 -35.59
C LYS A 652 24.35 -37.24 -34.18
N LYS A 653 25.00 -38.18 -33.51
CA LYS A 653 24.72 -38.64 -32.13
C LYS A 653 24.79 -37.46 -31.14
N VAL A 654 23.66 -37.10 -30.54
CA VAL A 654 23.61 -36.20 -29.39
C VAL A 654 24.09 -36.96 -28.15
N LYS A 655 25.09 -36.43 -27.44
CA LYS A 655 25.53 -36.96 -26.13
C LYS A 655 24.42 -36.74 -25.10
N VAL A 656 23.64 -37.80 -24.83
CA VAL A 656 22.74 -37.86 -23.68
C VAL A 656 23.57 -37.80 -22.39
N SER A 657 23.28 -36.82 -21.54
CA SER A 657 23.90 -36.63 -20.23
C SER A 657 23.76 -37.89 -19.36
N TYR A 658 24.84 -38.28 -18.67
CA TYR A 658 24.90 -39.45 -17.79
C TYR A 658 23.84 -39.41 -16.67
N ARG A 659 23.38 -38.22 -16.28
CA ARG A 659 22.32 -38.00 -15.27
C ARG A 659 20.96 -38.57 -15.70
N ARG A 660 20.63 -38.53 -17.00
CA ARG A 660 19.39 -39.12 -17.55
C ARG A 660 19.42 -40.65 -17.56
N ARG A 661 20.60 -41.28 -17.57
CA ARG A 661 20.77 -42.74 -17.45
C ARG A 661 20.70 -43.25 -16.03
N LEU A 662 21.12 -42.46 -15.04
CA LEU A 662 21.11 -42.87 -13.63
C LEU A 662 19.71 -42.79 -12.98
N TYR A 663 18.90 -41.80 -13.37
CA TYR A 663 17.59 -41.54 -12.75
C TYR A 663 16.40 -41.63 -13.72
N GLY A 664 16.64 -42.01 -14.98
CA GLY A 664 15.58 -42.25 -15.96
C GLY A 664 14.96 -43.63 -15.73
N SER A 665 14.04 -43.73 -14.78
CA SER A 665 13.22 -44.93 -14.62
C SER A 665 12.49 -45.24 -15.93
N ARG A 666 12.69 -46.46 -16.42
CA ARG A 666 11.81 -47.13 -17.38
C ARG A 666 10.39 -47.18 -16.80
N MET A 667 9.57 -46.19 -17.14
CA MET A 667 8.12 -46.43 -17.19
C MET A 667 7.82 -46.94 -18.58
N SER A 668 7.49 -48.23 -18.64
CA SER A 668 6.84 -48.82 -19.81
C SER A 668 5.58 -48.01 -20.10
N ILE A 669 5.53 -47.39 -21.26
CA ILE A 669 4.28 -46.92 -21.85
C ILE A 669 3.46 -48.18 -22.14
N ARG A 670 2.64 -48.60 -21.16
CA ARG A 670 1.39 -49.28 -21.50
C ARG A 670 0.50 -48.18 -22.07
N ALA A 671 -0.09 -48.47 -23.22
CA ALA A 671 -1.13 -47.66 -23.81
C ALA A 671 -2.29 -47.60 -22.80
N GLU A 672 -2.37 -46.50 -22.06
CA GLU A 672 -3.54 -46.11 -21.28
C GLU A 672 -4.14 -44.89 -21.98
N ASP A 673 -5.46 -44.93 -22.07
CA ASP A 673 -6.32 -44.10 -22.93
C ASP A 673 -5.89 -42.63 -22.97
N SER A 674 -5.78 -42.06 -24.16
CA SER A 674 -5.47 -40.65 -24.36
C SER A 674 -6.63 -39.79 -23.87
N LEU A 675 -6.59 -39.43 -22.58
CA LEU A 675 -7.35 -38.31 -22.03
C LEU A 675 -7.02 -37.06 -22.85
N ASP A 676 -8.03 -36.20 -23.06
CA ASP A 676 -7.84 -34.89 -23.69
C ASP A 676 -6.78 -34.08 -22.90
N ASP A 677 -6.01 -33.21 -23.56
CA ASP A 677 -4.98 -32.41 -22.90
C ASP A 677 -5.58 -31.54 -21.77
N ASP A 678 -6.85 -31.12 -21.93
CA ASP A 678 -7.65 -30.43 -20.93
C ASP A 678 -7.96 -31.33 -19.70
N ASP A 679 -8.33 -32.60 -19.91
CA ASP A 679 -8.64 -33.52 -18.81
C ASP A 679 -7.38 -33.81 -17.96
N LYS A 680 -6.23 -33.95 -18.63
CA LYS A 680 -4.95 -34.13 -17.96
C LYS A 680 -4.58 -32.90 -17.12
N LEU A 681 -4.72 -31.70 -17.67
CA LEU A 681 -4.45 -30.46 -16.95
C LEU A 681 -5.38 -30.29 -15.73
N LEU A 682 -6.65 -30.68 -15.88
CA LEU A 682 -7.61 -30.66 -14.78
C LEU A 682 -7.22 -31.62 -13.65
N GLU A 683 -6.76 -32.84 -13.97
CA GLU A 683 -6.26 -33.79 -12.98
C GLU A 683 -4.98 -33.31 -12.28
N GLU A 684 -4.08 -32.66 -13.02
CA GLU A 684 -2.89 -32.00 -12.45
C GLU A 684 -3.29 -30.90 -11.45
N CYS A 685 -4.25 -30.04 -11.81
CA CYS A 685 -4.79 -29.00 -10.92
C CYS A 685 -5.44 -29.60 -9.66
N LYS A 686 -6.26 -30.65 -9.80
CA LYS A 686 -6.86 -31.35 -8.66
C LYS A 686 -5.82 -31.97 -7.75
N TRP A 687 -4.78 -32.58 -8.31
CA TRP A 687 -3.70 -33.18 -7.53
C TRP A 687 -2.94 -32.11 -6.74
N GLU A 688 -2.55 -31.00 -7.38
CA GLU A 688 -1.86 -29.89 -6.73
C GLU A 688 -2.72 -29.26 -5.62
N PHE A 689 -4.02 -29.04 -5.88
CA PHE A 689 -4.97 -28.55 -4.88
C PHE A 689 -5.06 -29.47 -3.66
N ASN A 690 -5.21 -30.78 -3.87
CA ASN A 690 -5.28 -31.74 -2.77
C ASN A 690 -3.98 -31.82 -1.96
N LYS A 691 -2.83 -31.65 -2.61
CA LYS A 691 -1.55 -31.55 -1.93
C LYS A 691 -1.49 -30.27 -1.09
N TYR A 692 -1.89 -29.13 -1.66
CA TYR A 692 -1.95 -27.85 -0.97
C TYR A 692 -2.79 -27.94 0.29
N MET A 693 -4.04 -28.39 0.19
CA MET A 693 -4.96 -28.50 1.34
C MET A 693 -4.42 -29.38 2.48
N ARG A 694 -3.64 -30.42 2.18
CA ARG A 694 -3.00 -31.28 3.20
C ARG A 694 -1.82 -30.59 3.87
N GLU A 695 -0.96 -29.93 3.10
CA GLU A 695 0.24 -29.27 3.62
C GLU A 695 -0.11 -27.98 4.37
N SER A 696 -1.06 -27.19 3.87
CA SER A 696 -1.52 -25.95 4.48
C SER A 696 -2.30 -26.18 5.77
N ALA A 697 -3.01 -27.31 5.91
CA ALA A 697 -3.71 -27.67 7.15
C ALA A 697 -2.79 -27.82 8.38
N LEU A 698 -1.48 -27.96 8.17
CA LEU A 698 -0.46 -28.05 9.23
C LEU A 698 0.18 -26.68 9.56
N VAL A 699 -0.18 -25.62 8.84
CA VAL A 699 0.38 -24.28 9.03
C VAL A 699 -0.14 -23.66 10.31
N LYS A 700 0.76 -23.03 11.07
CA LYS A 700 0.42 -22.36 12.33
C LYS A 700 -0.23 -21.02 12.04
N ALA A 701 -1.14 -20.59 12.91
CA ALA A 701 -1.80 -19.27 12.79
C ALA A 701 -0.80 -18.09 12.79
N THR A 702 0.37 -18.25 13.40
CA THR A 702 1.44 -17.24 13.45
C THR A 702 2.34 -17.20 12.21
N THR A 703 2.08 -18.03 11.20
CA THR A 703 2.88 -18.07 9.97
C THR A 703 2.45 -16.94 9.03
N GLU A 704 3.43 -16.14 8.57
CA GLU A 704 3.20 -15.11 7.56
C GLU A 704 2.87 -15.72 6.18
N PRO A 705 1.68 -15.47 5.60
CA PRO A 705 1.23 -16.12 4.36
C PRO A 705 2.16 -15.90 3.17
N LEU A 706 2.65 -14.67 3.02
CA LEU A 706 3.54 -14.29 1.91
C LEU A 706 4.90 -14.99 2.00
N THR A 707 5.43 -15.14 3.22
CA THR A 707 6.66 -15.91 3.44
C THR A 707 6.45 -17.38 3.13
N TRP A 708 5.31 -17.96 3.55
CA TRP A 708 4.98 -19.34 3.21
C TRP A 708 4.90 -19.55 1.70
N TRP A 709 4.24 -18.66 0.96
CA TRP A 709 4.16 -18.76 -0.49
C TRP A 709 5.50 -18.58 -1.18
N ARG A 710 6.35 -17.65 -0.72
CA ARG A 710 7.71 -17.49 -1.24
C ARG A 710 8.50 -18.79 -1.20
N ASP A 711 8.38 -19.52 -0.10
CA ASP A 711 9.16 -20.75 0.15
C ASP A 711 8.54 -21.96 -0.56
N ASN A 712 7.22 -21.97 -0.78
CA ASN A 712 6.47 -23.11 -1.33
C ASN A 712 6.01 -22.96 -2.79
N GLN A 713 6.11 -21.78 -3.41
CA GLN A 713 5.57 -21.53 -4.76
C GLN A 713 6.09 -22.49 -5.85
N ARG A 714 7.30 -23.03 -5.70
CA ARG A 714 7.86 -24.02 -6.66
C ARG A 714 7.14 -25.36 -6.61
N SER A 715 6.55 -25.70 -5.46
CA SER A 715 5.78 -26.90 -5.20
C SER A 715 4.33 -26.80 -5.66
N PHE A 716 3.86 -25.58 -5.96
CA PHE A 716 2.48 -25.23 -6.29
C PHE A 716 2.42 -24.28 -7.51
N GLN A 717 2.73 -24.81 -8.69
CA GLN A 717 2.96 -24.00 -9.89
C GLN A 717 1.66 -23.47 -10.51
N HIS A 718 0.53 -24.15 -10.27
CA HIS A 718 -0.80 -23.74 -10.73
C HIS A 718 -1.49 -22.80 -9.74
N ILE A 719 -1.23 -22.95 -8.43
CA ILE A 719 -1.83 -22.09 -7.40
C ILE A 719 -1.03 -20.79 -7.21
N ALA A 720 0.30 -20.83 -7.26
CA ALA A 720 1.13 -19.65 -6.99
C ALA A 720 0.78 -18.40 -7.85
N PRO A 721 0.44 -18.52 -9.15
CA PRO A 721 -0.05 -17.38 -9.93
C PRO A 721 -1.36 -16.78 -9.40
N LEU A 722 -2.30 -17.60 -8.92
CA LEU A 722 -3.53 -17.12 -8.27
C LEU A 722 -3.21 -16.45 -6.94
N ALA A 723 -2.31 -17.04 -6.15
CA ALA A 723 -1.86 -16.47 -4.88
C ALA A 723 -1.25 -15.07 -5.11
N ARG A 724 -0.36 -14.89 -6.11
CA ARG A 724 0.18 -13.56 -6.46
C ARG A 724 -0.90 -12.59 -6.92
N LYS A 725 -1.90 -13.05 -7.68
CA LYS A 725 -3.00 -12.22 -8.17
C LYS A 725 -3.89 -11.67 -7.04
N TRP A 726 -4.18 -12.48 -6.04
CA TRP A 726 -5.20 -12.18 -5.02
C TRP A 726 -4.64 -11.76 -3.66
N LEU A 727 -3.46 -12.25 -3.25
CA LEU A 727 -2.85 -11.85 -1.97
C LEU A 727 -2.38 -10.39 -1.97
N GLY A 728 -2.16 -9.81 -3.16
CA GLY A 728 -1.90 -8.36 -3.30
C GLY A 728 -3.14 -7.48 -3.18
N CYS A 729 -4.33 -8.07 -3.05
CA CYS A 729 -5.56 -7.31 -2.91
C CYS A 729 -5.80 -6.89 -1.45
N ILE A 730 -6.15 -5.62 -1.29
CA ILE A 730 -6.54 -5.04 0.00
C ILE A 730 -8.06 -5.08 0.18
N ALA A 731 -8.54 -5.09 1.43
CA ALA A 731 -9.96 -5.12 1.75
C ALA A 731 -10.59 -3.72 1.94
N THR A 732 -9.79 -2.66 1.98
CA THR A 732 -10.22 -1.32 2.41
C THR A 732 -9.66 -0.22 1.50
N SER A 733 -10.27 0.96 1.53
CA SER A 733 -9.75 2.19 0.92
C SER A 733 -8.91 3.02 1.89
N VAL A 734 -8.66 2.54 3.11
CA VAL A 734 -7.90 3.28 4.15
C VAL A 734 -6.53 3.77 3.68
N PRO A 735 -5.77 3.06 2.82
CA PRO A 735 -4.54 3.61 2.26
C PRO A 735 -4.73 4.94 1.52
N SER A 736 -5.85 5.11 0.81
CA SER A 736 -6.22 6.36 0.15
C SER A 736 -6.58 7.45 1.16
N GLU A 737 -7.28 7.10 2.24
CA GLU A 737 -7.63 8.03 3.33
C GLU A 737 -6.38 8.54 4.07
N ARG A 738 -5.39 7.67 4.32
CA ARG A 738 -4.11 8.09 4.94
C ARG A 738 -3.36 9.11 4.08
N ALA A 739 -3.39 8.94 2.75
CA ALA A 739 -2.82 9.93 1.84
C ALA A 739 -3.49 11.31 1.97
N PHE A 740 -4.78 11.35 2.35
CA PHE A 740 -5.48 12.59 2.66
C PHE A 740 -5.13 13.19 4.01
N SER A 741 -4.86 12.39 5.04
CA SER A 741 -4.28 12.91 6.29
C SER A 741 -2.95 13.61 6.02
N THR A 742 -2.08 13.02 5.19
CA THR A 742 -0.84 13.66 4.72
C THR A 742 -1.11 14.90 3.86
N ALA A 743 -2.17 14.89 3.04
CA ALA A 743 -2.62 16.05 2.29
C ALA A 743 -3.09 17.19 3.20
N GLY A 744 -3.82 16.90 4.27
CA GLY A 744 -4.26 17.86 5.29
C GLY A 744 -3.07 18.53 6.00
N ASN A 745 -2.03 17.75 6.33
CA ASN A 745 -0.77 18.28 6.86
C ASN A 745 0.01 19.15 5.85
N THR A 746 -0.26 18.95 4.56
CA THR A 746 0.35 19.74 3.47
C THR A 746 -0.44 21.03 3.21
N ILE A 747 -1.77 20.96 3.14
CA ILE A 747 -2.71 22.06 2.87
C ILE A 747 -3.25 22.61 4.19
N THR A 748 -2.42 23.38 4.88
CA THR A 748 -2.81 24.06 6.13
C THR A 748 -3.26 25.50 5.86
N LYS A 749 -3.89 26.16 6.85
CA LYS A 749 -4.21 27.61 6.76
C LYS A 749 -2.99 28.47 6.38
N ARG A 750 -1.79 28.09 6.86
CA ARG A 750 -0.51 28.77 6.56
C ARG A 750 0.09 28.39 5.18
N ARG A 751 -0.36 27.28 4.58
CA ARG A 751 0.10 26.75 3.28
C ARG A 751 -1.00 26.72 2.20
N SER A 752 -2.09 27.45 2.42
CA SER A 752 -3.27 27.49 1.53
C SER A 752 -3.01 28.05 0.13
N ALA A 753 -1.89 28.75 -0.08
CA ALA A 753 -1.50 29.29 -1.38
C ALA A 753 -0.67 28.34 -2.26
N LEU A 754 -0.49 27.07 -1.84
CA LEU A 754 0.21 26.08 -2.66
C LEU A 754 -0.61 25.74 -3.90
N LYS A 755 0.05 25.66 -5.07
CA LYS A 755 -0.60 25.18 -6.29
C LYS A 755 -0.90 23.68 -6.15
N ALA A 756 -2.05 23.22 -6.66
CA ALA A 756 -2.42 21.80 -6.68
C ALA A 756 -1.30 20.88 -7.22
N SER A 757 -0.55 21.33 -8.24
CA SER A 757 0.58 20.55 -8.77
C SER A 757 1.73 20.37 -7.77
N THR A 758 1.93 21.34 -6.88
CA THR A 758 2.97 21.28 -5.84
C THR A 758 2.50 20.41 -4.67
N VAL A 759 1.22 20.49 -4.31
CA VAL A 759 0.59 19.57 -3.34
C VAL A 759 0.75 18.12 -3.80
N ARG A 760 0.38 17.84 -5.05
CA ARG A 760 0.54 16.52 -5.67
C ARG A 760 1.97 15.99 -5.59
N ASP A 761 2.98 16.83 -5.87
CA ASP A 761 4.38 16.40 -5.84
C ASP A 761 4.90 16.18 -4.41
N LEU A 762 4.45 16.99 -3.45
CA LEU A 762 4.82 16.83 -2.03
C LEU A 762 4.22 15.55 -1.44
N ILE A 763 2.92 15.32 -1.62
CA ILE A 763 2.24 14.12 -1.11
C ILE A 763 2.82 12.88 -1.77
N PHE A 764 3.06 12.91 -3.07
CA PHE A 764 3.65 11.77 -3.78
C PHE A 764 5.04 11.38 -3.23
N ILE A 765 5.88 12.33 -2.84
CA ILE A 765 7.17 12.01 -2.20
C ILE A 765 6.95 11.53 -0.76
N ALA A 766 6.05 12.17 -0.01
CA ALA A 766 5.82 11.87 1.40
C ALA A 766 5.17 10.49 1.63
N GLU A 767 4.26 10.08 0.76
CA GLU A 767 3.55 8.79 0.83
C GLU A 767 4.34 7.62 0.27
N ASN A 768 5.42 7.90 -0.46
CA ASN A 768 6.31 6.88 -1.00
C ASN A 768 7.74 7.07 -0.45
N PRO A 769 7.92 7.11 0.89
CA PRO A 769 9.24 7.14 1.48
C PRO A 769 9.92 5.82 1.12
N THR A 770 11.17 5.86 0.67
CA THR A 770 11.85 4.63 0.26
C THR A 770 11.94 3.63 1.40
N ALA A 771 11.44 2.41 1.15
CA ALA A 771 11.69 1.22 1.96
C ALA A 771 13.15 0.77 1.87
#